data_AF-A0A959C447-F1
#
_entry.id   AF-A0A959C447-F1
#
_cell.length_a   1.000
_cell.length_b   1.000
_cell.length_c   1.000
_cell.angle_alpha   90.00
_cell.angle_beta   90.00
_cell.angle_gamma   90.00
#
_symmetry.space_group_name_H-M   'P 1'
#
loop_
_entity.id
_entity.type
_entity.pdbx_description
1 polymer ?
#
loop_
_entity_poly.entity_id
_entity_poly.type
_entity_poly.pdbx_seq_one_letter_code
_entity_poly.pdbx_strand_id
1 'polypeptide(L)'
;MTRFSLIIIRSFGIASVLFFLLPAVPQAQQAGYVEKWLESYRQSGSFQQITAFTVDHERNAPPSAVDRATLMEPDQNAMYQLLQSSPSTITFIIPNAYGSDLELELVKTDILAPGFSVGELGDQAEDNVSYQPGLHYRGIVRGKPGSLAALSVFDGDLMAMAVDGEDVYQLGKMEDGSEQYILYRTRDLKAASPFQCLAEEEAVVPDDENAAGDRNADCKTVQVYFECDYKMYLDKGASTNNVTNYVTGLFNQVATLYANENVSIAISQIYVWTSSDPYASYGSASSVLNAFRTTRGTNFNGNLAHFLSTRNLGGGIAYLDVICFKNYAFGVSAINNSYQNIPTFSWTVEVVTHELGHNLGSWHTHSCNWPGGALDNCYTPEGNCSPGPAPGNGGTIMSYCHLTSYGINFNNGFGQVPGDRIRTKVQSASCLASSGSTPTGLTTSGITSGSATLSWGAVAGTSTYTVQFKTSANSSWTIAGTTNTTSFTLSNLAANTTYNWQVKADCSDYSSPATFTTGSSGGGGGSSTCNAPTGLTNTNITSSSAVFFWGAVSSASSYTVQYKKSNVSSWTTAGNTSSTAYSIAGLSASTTYNWRVKANCSTSYSGVATFTTLSNGSGAGCNPPVNLTNVSVTAKTAVLSWSPVSGASSYTLQIRYASSNKYYTLGTVPVTQVGLSGLQPNTSYYWRVKANCSAYSSPKLLTTPASLQDPGAESLVQPTLYYAQIYPNPAAEYLNLNYTGDILAGAEILITDIAGRLALRRNLTQQEEIIDVSTLQPGVFLLTIVQEGKKGETLRFVKM
;
A
#
# COMPACT_ATOMS: atom_id res chain seq x y z
N MET A 1 -39.04 12.80 87.56
CA MET A 1 -38.48 13.65 86.49
C MET A 1 -37.69 12.77 85.52
N THR A 2 -37.92 13.00 84.22
CA THR A 2 -37.19 12.53 83.01
C THR A 2 -36.97 11.03 82.78
N ARG A 3 -37.59 10.48 81.72
CA ARG A 3 -36.97 9.48 80.84
C ARG A 3 -37.41 9.64 79.38
N PHE A 4 -36.41 9.72 78.50
CA PHE A 4 -36.48 9.62 77.04
C PHE A 4 -36.47 8.14 76.60
N SER A 5 -37.20 7.79 75.53
CA SER A 5 -36.66 7.09 74.33
C SER A 5 -37.74 6.47 73.43
N LEU A 6 -37.50 6.62 72.13
CA LEU A 6 -38.00 5.92 70.93
C LEU A 6 -39.52 5.94 70.58
N ILE A 7 -39.83 6.27 69.32
CA ILE A 7 -40.27 5.29 68.29
C ILE A 7 -40.38 5.98 66.91
N ILE A 8 -39.95 5.25 65.89
CA ILE A 8 -39.96 5.55 64.45
C ILE A 8 -41.37 5.34 63.88
N ILE A 9 -41.83 6.23 63.00
CA ILE A 9 -43.02 6.01 62.15
C ILE A 9 -42.61 6.08 60.68
N ARG A 10 -42.95 5.02 59.93
CA ARG A 10 -42.96 4.95 58.46
C ARG A 10 -44.23 5.62 57.92
N SER A 11 -44.15 6.29 56.77
CA SER A 11 -45.25 6.36 55.79
C SER A 11 -44.77 6.81 54.40
N PHE A 12 -45.46 6.32 53.38
CA PHE A 12 -45.18 6.30 51.94
C PHE A 12 -45.02 7.68 51.27
N GLY A 13 -44.14 7.75 50.27
CA GLY A 13 -44.02 8.86 49.31
C GLY A 13 -43.95 8.33 47.87
N ILE A 14 -44.85 8.83 47.03
CA ILE A 14 -45.00 8.55 45.59
C ILE A 14 -43.82 9.17 44.84
N ALA A 15 -43.09 8.40 44.04
CA ALA A 15 -42.01 8.90 43.18
C ALA A 15 -42.48 9.00 41.73
N SER A 16 -42.63 10.23 41.24
CA SER A 16 -42.76 10.55 39.81
C SER A 16 -41.42 10.32 39.11
N VAL A 17 -41.37 9.36 38.19
CA VAL A 17 -40.19 9.12 37.33
C VAL A 17 -40.28 10.06 36.13
N LEU A 18 -39.41 11.08 36.10
CA LEU A 18 -39.15 11.87 34.89
C LEU A 18 -38.41 10.99 33.88
N PHE A 19 -39.04 10.73 32.73
CA PHE A 19 -38.37 10.20 31.55
C PHE A 19 -37.49 11.31 30.93
N PHE A 20 -36.18 11.22 31.12
CA PHE A 20 -35.24 11.93 30.26
C PHE A 20 -35.18 11.19 28.92
N LEU A 21 -35.74 11.81 27.87
CA LEU A 21 -35.48 11.44 26.48
C LEU A 21 -34.00 11.73 26.19
N LEU A 22 -33.15 10.72 26.31
CA LEU A 22 -31.81 10.76 25.73
C LEU A 22 -31.98 10.74 24.20
N PRO A 23 -31.31 11.63 23.45
CA PRO A 23 -31.27 11.50 22.00
C PRO A 23 -30.64 10.14 21.67
N ALA A 24 -31.31 9.37 20.80
CA ALA A 24 -30.76 8.15 20.26
C ALA A 24 -29.41 8.49 19.62
N VAL A 25 -28.32 8.06 20.25
CA VAL A 25 -27.01 8.05 19.62
C VAL A 25 -27.15 7.02 18.49
N PRO A 26 -26.98 7.40 17.21
CA PRO A 26 -26.91 6.42 16.15
C PRO A 26 -25.77 5.47 16.53
N GLN A 27 -26.07 4.18 16.64
CA GLN A 27 -25.06 3.15 16.80
C GLN A 27 -24.20 3.22 15.54
N ALA A 28 -23.06 3.90 15.62
CA ALA A 28 -22.09 3.91 14.53
C ALA A 28 -21.73 2.45 14.24
N GLN A 29 -21.92 2.02 13.00
CA GLN A 29 -21.46 0.72 12.52
C GLN A 29 -19.98 0.60 12.89
N GLN A 30 -19.62 -0.43 13.65
CA GLN A 30 -18.26 -0.58 14.14
C GLN A 30 -17.32 -0.74 12.94
N ALA A 31 -16.35 0.15 12.79
CA ALA A 31 -15.42 0.13 11.67
C ALA A 31 -14.72 -1.24 11.55
N GLY A 32 -14.73 -1.79 10.33
CA GLY A 32 -14.06 -3.05 9.98
C GLY A 32 -12.54 -2.95 10.14
N TYR A 33 -11.84 -4.08 10.16
CA TYR A 33 -10.39 -4.10 10.34
C TYR A 33 -9.66 -3.42 9.17
N VAL A 34 -10.16 -3.56 7.94
CA VAL A 34 -9.60 -2.89 6.75
C VAL A 34 -9.74 -1.37 6.85
N GLU A 35 -10.87 -0.86 7.32
CA GLU A 35 -11.07 0.58 7.52
C GLU A 35 -10.12 1.14 8.58
N LYS A 36 -10.02 0.48 9.74
CA LYS A 36 -9.08 0.86 10.80
C LYS A 36 -7.63 0.89 10.33
N TRP A 37 -7.24 -0.09 9.51
CA TRP A 37 -5.92 -0.13 8.90
C TRP A 37 -5.70 1.05 7.93
N LEU A 38 -6.69 1.35 7.09
CA LEU A 38 -6.65 2.46 6.12
C LEU A 38 -6.54 3.84 6.79
N GLU A 39 -7.14 4.04 7.97
CA GLU A 39 -7.02 5.29 8.75
C GLU A 39 -5.57 5.69 9.05
N SER A 40 -4.68 4.70 9.27
CA SER A 40 -3.26 4.98 9.51
C SER A 40 -2.57 5.65 8.30
N TYR A 41 -3.06 5.39 7.09
CA TYR A 41 -2.56 5.98 5.85
C TYR A 41 -3.16 7.37 5.60
N ARG A 42 -4.45 7.59 5.93
CA ARG A 42 -5.09 8.92 5.86
C ARG A 42 -4.35 9.95 6.72
N GLN A 43 -3.80 9.53 7.86
CA GLN A 43 -3.05 10.42 8.76
C GLN A 43 -1.61 10.70 8.30
N SER A 44 -1.04 9.87 7.44
CA SER A 44 0.39 9.89 7.09
C SER A 44 0.70 10.33 5.65
N GLY A 45 -0.29 10.41 4.75
CA GLY A 45 -0.05 10.78 3.36
C GLY A 45 -1.31 11.16 2.56
N SER A 46 -1.08 11.69 1.35
CA SER A 46 -2.13 12.05 0.39
C SER A 46 -2.40 10.90 -0.60
N PHE A 47 -3.67 10.61 -0.87
CA PHE A 47 -4.09 9.61 -1.85
C PHE A 47 -3.99 10.18 -3.27
N GLN A 48 -3.28 9.49 -4.16
CA GLN A 48 -3.20 9.89 -5.57
C GLN A 48 -4.50 9.53 -6.29
N GLN A 49 -5.16 10.52 -6.89
CA GLN A 49 -6.38 10.28 -7.66
C GLN A 49 -6.08 9.61 -9.01
N ILE A 50 -6.81 8.54 -9.31
CA ILE A 50 -6.75 7.78 -10.56
C ILE A 50 -8.16 7.71 -11.15
N THR A 51 -8.32 8.28 -12.34
CA THR A 51 -9.53 8.12 -13.15
C THR A 51 -9.16 7.27 -14.35
N ALA A 52 -9.67 6.04 -14.38
CA ALA A 52 -9.23 4.99 -15.27
C ALA A 52 -10.21 4.66 -16.40
N PHE A 53 -11.41 5.23 -16.33
CA PHE A 53 -12.54 4.83 -17.15
C PHE A 53 -13.33 6.04 -17.60
N THR A 54 -13.88 5.95 -18.80
CA THR A 54 -14.92 6.85 -19.31
C THR A 54 -16.17 6.04 -19.66
N VAL A 55 -17.35 6.56 -19.36
CA VAL A 55 -18.62 5.89 -19.68
C VAL A 55 -18.78 5.77 -21.20
N ASP A 56 -19.15 4.57 -21.67
CA ASP A 56 -19.55 4.37 -23.06
C ASP A 56 -21.01 4.84 -23.24
N HIS A 57 -21.20 5.91 -24.01
CA HIS A 57 -22.51 6.49 -24.30
C HIS A 57 -23.18 5.94 -25.57
N GLU A 58 -22.47 5.11 -26.35
CA GLU A 58 -23.01 4.53 -27.59
C GLU A 58 -23.78 3.22 -27.33
N ARG A 59 -23.41 2.44 -26.31
CA ARG A 59 -24.17 1.26 -25.83
C ARG A 59 -25.07 1.60 -24.64
N ASN A 60 -26.23 2.20 -24.91
CA ASN A 60 -27.19 2.59 -23.86
C ASN A 60 -27.96 1.42 -23.19
N ALA A 61 -27.78 0.18 -23.62
CA ALA A 61 -28.49 -0.98 -23.08
C ALA A 61 -27.52 -1.95 -22.37
N PRO A 62 -27.80 -2.36 -21.13
CA PRO A 62 -26.98 -3.36 -20.44
C PRO A 62 -27.03 -4.70 -21.20
N PRO A 63 -25.94 -5.50 -21.18
CA PRO A 63 -25.94 -6.82 -21.78
C PRO A 63 -27.08 -7.68 -21.21
N SER A 64 -27.64 -8.60 -22.01
CA SER A 64 -28.81 -9.41 -21.61
C SER A 64 -28.63 -10.17 -20.29
N ALA A 65 -27.40 -10.51 -19.94
CA ALA A 65 -27.01 -11.23 -18.73
C ALA A 65 -27.17 -10.44 -17.43
N VAL A 66 -27.31 -9.11 -17.49
CA VAL A 66 -27.46 -8.24 -16.32
C VAL A 66 -28.68 -7.33 -16.50
N ASP A 67 -29.44 -7.09 -15.43
CA ASP A 67 -30.59 -6.18 -15.46
C ASP A 67 -30.17 -4.72 -15.60
N ARG A 68 -28.99 -4.39 -15.07
CA ARG A 68 -28.40 -3.06 -15.10
C ARG A 68 -26.88 -3.19 -14.98
N ALA A 69 -26.14 -2.28 -15.59
CA ALA A 69 -24.69 -2.19 -15.52
C ALA A 69 -24.20 -0.82 -16.02
N THR A 70 -22.93 -0.52 -15.77
CA THR A 70 -22.19 0.60 -16.38
C THR A 70 -21.15 0.01 -17.33
N LEU A 71 -21.22 0.37 -18.61
CA LEU A 71 -20.22 0.02 -19.61
C LEU A 71 -19.22 1.16 -19.75
N MET A 72 -17.94 0.81 -19.84
CA MET A 72 -16.83 1.77 -19.76
C MET A 72 -15.71 1.41 -20.71
N GLU A 73 -15.07 2.44 -21.24
CA GLU A 73 -13.82 2.34 -21.99
C GLU A 73 -12.63 2.62 -21.06
N PRO A 74 -11.57 1.80 -21.10
CA PRO A 74 -10.38 2.01 -20.28
C PRO A 74 -9.51 3.15 -20.83
N ASP A 75 -9.05 4.04 -19.95
CA ASP A 75 -7.93 4.94 -20.25
C ASP A 75 -6.61 4.16 -20.13
N GLN A 76 -6.17 3.65 -21.27
CA GLN A 76 -4.94 2.86 -21.39
C GLN A 76 -3.70 3.61 -20.87
N ASN A 77 -3.64 4.94 -21.03
CA ASN A 77 -2.53 5.73 -20.51
C ASN A 77 -2.59 5.86 -18.99
N ALA A 78 -3.78 6.06 -18.41
CA ALA A 78 -3.95 6.08 -16.96
C ALA A 78 -3.58 4.73 -16.32
N MET A 79 -3.97 3.61 -16.92
CA MET A 79 -3.59 2.26 -16.49
C MET A 79 -2.09 2.02 -16.58
N TYR A 80 -1.48 2.39 -17.69
CA TYR A 80 -0.03 2.30 -17.85
C TYR A 80 0.72 3.15 -16.81
N GLN A 81 0.28 4.39 -16.56
CA GLN A 81 0.89 5.25 -15.55
C GLN A 81 0.73 4.70 -14.13
N LEU A 82 -0.42 4.08 -13.81
CA LEU A 82 -0.63 3.44 -12.51
C LEU A 82 0.36 2.28 -12.30
N LEU A 83 0.55 1.43 -13.30
CA LEU A 83 1.55 0.35 -13.26
C LEU A 83 2.98 0.88 -13.06
N GLN A 84 3.36 1.91 -13.83
CA GLN A 84 4.71 2.50 -13.76
C GLN A 84 5.00 3.23 -12.45
N SER A 85 4.05 4.03 -11.97
CA SER A 85 4.23 4.84 -10.75
C SER A 85 4.05 4.02 -9.47
N SER A 86 3.25 2.95 -9.51
CA SER A 86 3.05 2.02 -8.41
C SER A 86 2.81 2.70 -7.04
N PRO A 87 1.93 3.72 -6.97
CA PRO A 87 1.72 4.52 -5.76
C PRO A 87 1.27 3.65 -4.58
N SER A 88 1.73 4.00 -3.38
CA SER A 88 1.37 3.28 -2.15
C SER A 88 -0.09 3.51 -1.73
N THR A 89 -0.69 4.63 -2.10
CA THR A 89 -2.10 4.97 -1.80
C THR A 89 -2.76 5.67 -2.99
N ILE A 90 -3.99 5.28 -3.31
CA ILE A 90 -4.75 5.84 -4.44
C ILE A 90 -6.22 6.05 -4.10
N THR A 91 -6.81 7.09 -4.70
CA THR A 91 -8.26 7.20 -4.85
C THR A 91 -8.61 6.79 -6.27
N PHE A 92 -9.22 5.61 -6.43
CA PHE A 92 -9.59 5.07 -7.73
C PHE A 92 -11.06 5.36 -8.02
N ILE A 93 -11.34 6.08 -9.10
CA ILE A 93 -12.69 6.57 -9.44
C ILE A 93 -13.26 5.72 -10.56
N ILE A 94 -14.43 5.11 -10.29
CA ILE A 94 -15.15 4.27 -11.25
C ILE A 94 -16.49 4.95 -11.56
N PRO A 95 -16.73 5.34 -12.82
CA PRO A 95 -18.03 5.83 -13.25
C PRO A 95 -19.15 4.83 -12.94
N ASN A 96 -20.28 5.36 -12.48
CA ASN A 96 -21.34 4.52 -11.92
C ASN A 96 -22.73 4.97 -12.35
N ALA A 97 -23.38 4.21 -13.24
CA ALA A 97 -24.76 4.44 -13.65
C ALA A 97 -25.79 4.17 -12.52
N TYR A 98 -25.36 3.68 -11.35
CA TYR A 98 -26.20 3.50 -10.18
C TYR A 98 -26.39 4.77 -9.34
N GLY A 99 -25.60 5.82 -9.57
CA GLY A 99 -25.68 7.07 -8.82
C GLY A 99 -24.45 7.95 -9.04
N SER A 100 -23.80 8.36 -7.93
CA SER A 100 -22.50 9.00 -7.99
C SER A 100 -21.40 7.98 -8.32
N ASP A 101 -20.30 8.46 -8.89
CA ASP A 101 -19.09 7.68 -9.11
C ASP A 101 -18.68 6.93 -7.85
N LEU A 102 -18.19 5.71 -8.04
CA LEU A 102 -17.68 4.87 -6.98
C LEU A 102 -16.22 5.23 -6.74
N GLU A 103 -15.97 5.98 -5.67
CA GLU A 103 -14.63 6.39 -5.25
C GLU A 103 -14.06 5.38 -4.25
N LEU A 104 -13.02 4.65 -4.65
CA LEU A 104 -12.34 3.68 -3.80
C LEU A 104 -11.09 4.32 -3.21
N GLU A 105 -10.97 4.34 -1.89
CA GLU A 105 -9.71 4.68 -1.22
C GLU A 105 -8.95 3.41 -0.94
N LEU A 106 -7.74 3.31 -1.48
CA LEU A 106 -7.01 2.07 -1.56
C LEU A 106 -5.55 2.25 -1.18
N VAL A 107 -5.00 1.23 -0.55
CA VAL A 107 -3.60 1.11 -0.16
C VAL A 107 -3.01 -0.12 -0.86
N LYS A 108 -1.80 0.02 -1.40
CA LYS A 108 -1.09 -1.09 -2.05
C LYS A 108 -0.81 -2.18 -1.02
N THR A 109 -1.14 -3.42 -1.34
CA THR A 109 -0.93 -4.59 -0.48
C THR A 109 -0.11 -5.63 -1.20
N ASP A 110 0.66 -6.40 -0.43
CA ASP A 110 1.25 -7.66 -0.91
C ASP A 110 0.28 -8.80 -0.60
N ILE A 111 0.11 -9.70 -1.55
CA ILE A 111 -0.73 -10.90 -1.42
C ILE A 111 0.08 -12.17 -1.67
N LEU A 112 1.39 -12.04 -1.92
CA LEU A 112 2.30 -13.12 -2.24
C LEU A 112 3.20 -13.36 -1.02
N ALA A 113 3.44 -14.62 -0.70
CA ALA A 113 4.34 -14.98 0.39
C ALA A 113 5.80 -14.77 -0.03
N PRO A 114 6.72 -14.58 0.93
CA PRO A 114 8.15 -14.59 0.63
C PRO A 114 8.55 -15.90 -0.07
N GLY A 115 9.23 -15.79 -1.21
CA GLY A 115 9.60 -16.96 -2.02
C GLY A 115 8.48 -17.50 -2.92
N PHE A 116 7.43 -16.71 -3.16
CA PHE A 116 6.40 -17.02 -4.15
C PHE A 116 7.02 -17.42 -5.50
N SER A 117 6.48 -18.47 -6.10
CA SER A 117 6.89 -18.96 -7.42
C SER A 117 5.70 -19.42 -8.26
N VAL A 118 5.90 -19.40 -9.57
CA VAL A 118 4.95 -19.93 -10.56
C VAL A 118 5.60 -21.14 -11.24
N GLY A 119 4.82 -22.16 -11.53
CA GLY A 119 5.30 -23.33 -12.28
C GLY A 119 4.24 -23.88 -13.23
N GLU A 120 4.71 -24.67 -14.18
CA GLU A 120 3.90 -25.40 -15.14
C GLU A 120 3.99 -26.90 -14.88
N LEU A 121 2.87 -27.59 -15.03
CA LEU A 121 2.73 -29.03 -14.91
C LEU A 121 2.28 -29.62 -16.25
N GLY A 122 2.54 -30.91 -16.45
CA GLY A 122 2.19 -31.62 -17.67
C GLY A 122 3.42 -32.03 -18.47
N ASP A 123 3.26 -32.08 -19.79
CA ASP A 123 4.25 -32.67 -20.70
C ASP A 123 5.55 -31.85 -20.77
N GLN A 124 5.48 -30.55 -20.48
CA GLN A 124 6.59 -29.60 -20.46
C GLN A 124 6.68 -28.93 -19.07
N ALA A 125 6.67 -29.72 -18.01
CA ALA A 125 6.71 -29.19 -16.65
C ALA A 125 7.98 -28.34 -16.41
N GLU A 126 7.79 -27.15 -15.85
CA GLU A 126 8.83 -26.17 -15.57
C GLU A 126 8.54 -25.46 -14.24
N ASP A 127 9.54 -25.41 -13.35
CA ASP A 127 9.44 -24.64 -12.11
C ASP A 127 10.02 -23.22 -12.29
N ASN A 128 9.48 -22.25 -11.55
CA ASN A 128 9.95 -20.86 -11.54
C ASN A 128 9.80 -20.14 -12.88
N VAL A 129 8.68 -20.40 -13.56
CA VAL A 129 8.29 -19.71 -14.80
C VAL A 129 8.21 -18.20 -14.55
N SER A 130 8.71 -17.43 -15.53
CA SER A 130 8.69 -15.97 -15.45
C SER A 130 7.25 -15.45 -15.43
N TYR A 131 6.97 -14.59 -14.46
CA TYR A 131 5.68 -13.96 -14.25
C TYR A 131 5.86 -12.45 -14.16
N GLN A 132 4.90 -11.69 -14.68
CA GLN A 132 4.84 -10.24 -14.54
C GLN A 132 3.83 -9.87 -13.45
N PRO A 133 4.27 -9.43 -12.25
CA PRO A 133 3.36 -9.11 -11.17
C PRO A 133 2.42 -7.95 -11.49
N GLY A 134 1.14 -8.16 -11.23
CA GLY A 134 0.16 -7.08 -11.13
C GLY A 134 0.34 -6.23 -9.86
N LEU A 135 -0.38 -5.11 -9.82
CA LEU A 135 -0.52 -4.30 -8.62
C LEU A 135 -1.81 -4.67 -7.89
N HIS A 136 -1.70 -4.92 -6.59
CA HIS A 136 -2.84 -5.26 -5.75
C HIS A 136 -3.05 -4.19 -4.69
N TYR A 137 -4.31 -3.80 -4.53
CA TYR A 137 -4.76 -2.72 -3.69
C TYR A 137 -5.96 -3.18 -2.87
N ARG A 138 -6.04 -2.70 -1.63
CA ARG A 138 -7.11 -2.98 -0.67
C ARG A 138 -7.55 -1.70 0.02
N GLY A 139 -8.83 -1.57 0.32
CA GLY A 139 -9.34 -0.46 1.10
C GLY A 139 -10.85 -0.46 1.19
N ILE A 140 -11.46 0.72 1.03
CA ILE A 140 -12.90 0.93 1.26
C ILE A 140 -13.51 1.87 0.21
N VAL A 141 -14.84 1.93 0.16
CA VAL A 141 -15.56 2.96 -0.59
C VAL A 141 -15.55 4.26 0.23
N ARG A 142 -15.10 5.36 -0.37
CA ARG A 142 -14.99 6.66 0.29
C ARG A 142 -16.35 7.09 0.84
N GLY A 143 -16.35 7.57 2.08
CA GLY A 143 -17.57 8.06 2.75
C GLY A 143 -18.54 6.97 3.21
N LYS A 144 -18.21 5.68 3.04
CA LYS A 144 -19.02 4.55 3.50
C LYS A 144 -18.24 3.68 4.50
N PRO A 145 -18.32 3.98 5.81
CA PRO A 145 -17.71 3.16 6.85
C PRO A 145 -18.19 1.70 6.78
N GLY A 146 -17.31 0.75 7.10
CA GLY A 146 -17.60 -0.69 7.03
C GLY A 146 -17.70 -1.28 5.61
N SER A 147 -17.50 -0.48 4.55
CA SER A 147 -17.37 -0.96 3.18
C SER A 147 -16.03 -1.64 2.94
N LEU A 148 -15.92 -2.41 1.85
CA LEU A 148 -14.69 -3.08 1.43
C LEU A 148 -14.41 -2.81 -0.03
N ALA A 149 -13.13 -2.75 -0.40
CA ALA A 149 -12.71 -2.63 -1.78
C ALA A 149 -11.40 -3.37 -2.03
N ALA A 150 -11.30 -4.03 -3.17
CA ALA A 150 -10.10 -4.68 -3.66
C ALA A 150 -9.94 -4.35 -5.14
N LEU A 151 -8.73 -3.98 -5.55
CA LEU A 151 -8.40 -3.64 -6.93
C LEU A 151 -7.09 -4.33 -7.32
N SER A 152 -7.10 -5.01 -8.46
CA SER A 152 -5.94 -5.64 -9.05
C SER A 152 -5.76 -5.12 -10.48
N VAL A 153 -4.57 -4.61 -10.79
CA VAL A 153 -4.25 -3.99 -12.09
C VAL A 153 -3.09 -4.72 -12.72
N PHE A 154 -3.26 -5.14 -13.96
CA PHE A 154 -2.28 -5.86 -14.79
C PHE A 154 -2.03 -5.09 -16.08
N ASP A 155 -1.03 -5.52 -16.86
CA ASP A 155 -0.84 -4.98 -18.21
C ASP A 155 -2.01 -5.39 -19.12
N GLY A 156 -2.88 -4.44 -19.45
CA GLY A 156 -4.04 -4.64 -20.32
C GLY A 156 -5.29 -5.27 -19.67
N ASP A 157 -5.29 -5.47 -18.34
CA ASP A 157 -6.43 -6.04 -17.61
C ASP A 157 -6.57 -5.47 -16.18
N LEU A 158 -7.78 -5.52 -15.63
CA LEU A 158 -8.11 -5.04 -14.29
C LEU A 158 -9.28 -5.82 -13.70
N MET A 159 -9.18 -6.14 -12.41
CA MET A 159 -10.23 -6.77 -11.63
C MET A 159 -10.48 -5.95 -10.37
N ALA A 160 -11.72 -5.56 -10.11
CA ALA A 160 -12.06 -4.90 -8.85
C ALA A 160 -13.37 -5.41 -8.26
N MET A 161 -13.41 -5.42 -6.93
CA MET A 161 -14.60 -5.67 -6.13
C MET A 161 -14.77 -4.51 -5.16
N ALA A 162 -15.99 -4.05 -4.99
CA ALA A 162 -16.34 -3.08 -3.96
C ALA A 162 -17.65 -3.49 -3.29
N VAL A 163 -17.73 -3.36 -1.98
CA VAL A 163 -18.89 -3.75 -1.18
C VAL A 163 -19.32 -2.55 -0.36
N ASP A 164 -20.54 -2.04 -0.54
CA ASP A 164 -20.91 -0.69 -0.10
C ASP A 164 -21.97 -0.62 1.03
N GLY A 165 -22.06 -1.68 1.82
CA GLY A 165 -23.07 -1.92 2.86
C GLY A 165 -24.09 -2.97 2.45
N GLU A 166 -24.71 -2.78 1.28
CA GLU A 166 -25.78 -3.65 0.77
C GLU A 166 -25.40 -4.36 -0.53
N ASP A 167 -24.61 -3.72 -1.39
CA ASP A 167 -24.28 -4.25 -2.71
C ASP A 167 -22.84 -4.72 -2.82
N VAL A 168 -22.64 -5.80 -3.57
CA VAL A 168 -21.35 -6.23 -4.10
C VAL A 168 -21.28 -5.76 -5.55
N TYR A 169 -20.39 -4.80 -5.84
CA TYR A 169 -20.05 -4.34 -7.18
C TYR A 169 -18.86 -5.13 -7.71
N GLN A 170 -18.97 -5.53 -8.97
CA GLN A 170 -17.94 -6.23 -9.71
C GLN A 170 -17.54 -5.42 -10.92
N LEU A 171 -16.23 -5.20 -11.07
CA LEU A 171 -15.62 -4.53 -12.22
C LEU A 171 -14.61 -5.47 -12.87
N GLY A 172 -14.77 -5.70 -14.16
CA GLY A 172 -13.79 -6.41 -14.96
C GLY A 172 -13.98 -6.20 -16.46
N LYS A 173 -12.99 -6.68 -17.22
CA LYS A 173 -13.01 -6.68 -18.67
C LYS A 173 -14.04 -7.66 -19.20
N MET A 174 -14.73 -7.29 -20.27
CA MET A 174 -15.67 -8.17 -20.98
C MET A 174 -14.92 -9.23 -21.79
N GLU A 175 -15.42 -10.47 -21.77
CA GLU A 175 -14.88 -11.60 -22.54
C GLU A 175 -15.58 -11.74 -23.91
N ASP A 176 -16.00 -10.62 -24.52
CA ASP A 176 -16.64 -10.56 -25.85
C ASP A 176 -15.68 -10.07 -26.96
N GLY A 177 -14.42 -9.80 -26.60
CA GLY A 177 -13.38 -9.26 -27.50
C GLY A 177 -13.43 -7.75 -27.72
N SER A 178 -14.31 -7.01 -27.03
CA SER A 178 -14.50 -5.56 -27.23
C SER A 178 -13.50 -4.66 -26.48
N GLU A 179 -12.63 -5.23 -25.63
CA GLU A 179 -11.74 -4.49 -24.70
C GLU A 179 -12.47 -3.61 -23.65
N GLN A 180 -13.80 -3.59 -23.67
CA GLN A 180 -14.64 -2.82 -22.76
C GLN A 180 -14.66 -3.41 -21.34
N TYR A 181 -14.98 -2.55 -20.39
CA TYR A 181 -15.16 -2.91 -18.99
C TYR A 181 -16.61 -2.76 -18.57
N ILE A 182 -17.03 -3.61 -17.63
CA ILE A 182 -18.38 -3.60 -17.08
C ILE A 182 -18.33 -3.51 -15.56
N LEU A 183 -19.11 -2.58 -15.00
CA LEU A 183 -19.43 -2.51 -13.58
C LEU A 183 -20.89 -2.91 -13.37
N TYR A 184 -21.14 -3.93 -12.55
CA TYR A 184 -22.50 -4.35 -12.21
C TYR A 184 -22.59 -4.78 -10.74
N ARG A 185 -23.81 -4.81 -10.19
CA ARG A 185 -24.06 -5.36 -8.85
C ARG A 185 -24.40 -6.83 -8.96
N THR A 186 -23.88 -7.66 -8.06
CA THR A 186 -24.13 -9.12 -8.10
C THR A 186 -25.62 -9.47 -8.16
N ARG A 187 -26.49 -8.72 -7.48
CA ARG A 187 -27.96 -8.93 -7.55
C ARG A 187 -28.61 -8.64 -8.90
N ASP A 188 -27.95 -7.88 -9.76
CA ASP A 188 -28.44 -7.57 -11.11
C ASP A 188 -28.00 -8.65 -12.12
N LEU A 189 -27.12 -9.59 -11.73
CA LEU A 189 -26.66 -10.69 -12.59
C LEU A 189 -27.71 -11.81 -12.65
N LYS A 190 -28.12 -12.20 -13.86
CA LYS A 190 -29.13 -13.25 -14.10
C LYS A 190 -28.60 -14.67 -14.04
N ALA A 191 -27.29 -14.82 -13.88
CA ALA A 191 -26.67 -16.13 -13.72
C ALA A 191 -27.17 -16.78 -12.42
N ALA A 192 -27.62 -18.03 -12.48
CA ALA A 192 -27.87 -18.80 -11.28
C ALA A 192 -26.54 -19.21 -10.63
N SER A 193 -26.42 -19.04 -9.32
CA SER A 193 -25.33 -19.63 -8.56
C SER A 193 -25.46 -21.17 -8.57
N PRO A 194 -24.36 -21.93 -8.68
CA PRO A 194 -24.39 -23.38 -8.56
C PRO A 194 -24.86 -23.83 -7.17
N PHE A 195 -25.32 -25.09 -7.08
CA PHE A 195 -26.11 -25.59 -5.94
C PHE A 195 -25.27 -26.14 -4.76
N GLN A 196 -23.98 -26.46 -4.92
CA GLN A 196 -23.26 -27.28 -3.93
C GLN A 196 -21.94 -26.66 -3.44
N CYS A 197 -21.90 -26.29 -2.16
CA CYS A 197 -20.68 -26.36 -1.36
C CYS A 197 -20.79 -27.61 -0.46
N LEU A 198 -19.68 -28.26 -0.08
CA LEU A 198 -19.67 -29.44 0.78
C LEU A 198 -18.45 -29.38 1.70
N ALA A 199 -18.52 -29.99 2.89
CA ALA A 199 -17.36 -30.19 3.76
C ALA A 199 -17.13 -31.68 4.02
N GLU A 200 -15.87 -32.14 3.99
CA GLU A 200 -15.52 -33.54 4.27
C GLU A 200 -15.04 -33.70 5.74
N GLU A 201 -15.85 -34.36 6.56
CA GLU A 201 -15.65 -34.51 8.01
C GLU A 201 -14.74 -35.69 8.41
N GLU A 202 -14.30 -36.53 7.47
CA GLU A 202 -13.46 -37.71 7.78
C GLU A 202 -12.10 -37.36 8.42
N ALA A 203 -11.67 -36.09 8.32
CA ALA A 203 -10.39 -35.60 8.81
C ALA A 203 -10.49 -34.58 9.95
N VAL A 204 -11.55 -34.60 10.75
CA VAL A 204 -11.67 -33.75 11.94
C VAL A 204 -10.58 -34.14 12.95
N VAL A 205 -9.62 -33.24 13.19
CA VAL A 205 -8.77 -33.33 14.38
C VAL A 205 -9.65 -33.02 15.59
N PRO A 206 -9.67 -33.85 16.65
CA PRO A 206 -10.44 -33.55 17.86
C PRO A 206 -10.11 -32.15 18.39
N ASP A 207 -11.15 -31.38 18.69
CA ASP A 207 -11.05 -30.04 19.27
C ASP A 207 -10.40 -30.13 20.67
N ASP A 208 -9.08 -30.05 20.75
CA ASP A 208 -8.40 -29.64 21.97
C ASP A 208 -8.61 -28.12 22.09
N GLU A 209 -9.76 -27.71 22.64
CA GLU A 209 -10.05 -26.33 23.06
C GLU A 209 -9.10 -25.92 24.21
N ASN A 210 -7.81 -25.79 23.92
CA ASN A 210 -6.93 -25.01 24.76
C ASN A 210 -7.16 -23.54 24.41
N ALA A 211 -7.85 -22.85 25.32
CA ALA A 211 -8.06 -21.41 25.26
C ALA A 211 -6.77 -20.69 24.83
N ALA A 212 -6.77 -20.14 23.62
CA ALA A 212 -5.68 -19.31 23.15
C ALA A 212 -5.68 -18.04 24.00
N GLY A 213 -4.67 -17.87 24.87
CA GLY A 213 -4.46 -16.62 25.58
C GLY A 213 -4.31 -15.45 24.60
N ASP A 214 -4.78 -14.27 24.99
CA ASP A 214 -4.80 -12.98 24.26
C ASP A 214 -3.59 -12.77 23.33
N ARG A 215 -3.69 -13.27 22.09
CA ARG A 215 -2.79 -12.94 20.98
C ARG A 215 -3.65 -12.59 19.78
N ASN A 216 -3.16 -11.68 18.96
CA ASN A 216 -3.91 -11.19 17.82
C ASN A 216 -3.71 -12.14 16.62
N ALA A 217 -4.77 -12.49 15.89
CA ALA A 217 -4.68 -13.37 14.70
C ALA A 217 -3.87 -12.73 13.54
N ASP A 218 -3.66 -11.41 13.58
CA ASP A 218 -2.88 -10.59 12.63
C ASP A 218 -1.45 -11.04 12.36
N CYS A 219 -0.91 -11.89 13.21
CA CYS A 219 0.52 -12.10 13.30
C CYS A 219 0.98 -13.40 12.64
N LYS A 220 0.04 -14.22 12.17
CA LYS A 220 0.31 -15.44 11.41
C LYS A 220 -0.28 -15.28 10.03
N THR A 221 0.48 -15.67 9.00
CA THR A 221 -0.02 -15.66 7.62
C THR A 221 -0.20 -17.09 7.15
N VAL A 222 -1.42 -17.43 6.72
CA VAL A 222 -1.72 -18.71 6.08
C VAL A 222 -1.23 -18.66 4.65
N GLN A 223 -0.29 -19.54 4.30
CA GLN A 223 0.24 -19.64 2.95
C GLN A 223 -0.56 -20.67 2.15
N VAL A 224 -1.06 -20.25 0.98
CA VAL A 224 -1.90 -21.08 0.12
C VAL A 224 -1.16 -21.39 -1.18
N TYR A 225 -0.96 -22.68 -1.44
CA TYR A 225 -0.56 -23.22 -2.73
C TYR A 225 -1.79 -23.34 -3.62
N PHE A 226 -1.74 -22.83 -4.85
CA PHE A 226 -2.79 -23.02 -5.84
C PHE A 226 -2.34 -23.93 -6.97
N GLU A 227 -3.23 -24.83 -7.39
CA GLU A 227 -3.07 -25.65 -8.59
C GLU A 227 -4.26 -25.44 -9.53
N CYS A 228 -3.98 -25.07 -10.77
CA CYS A 228 -4.98 -24.73 -11.78
C CYS A 228 -5.00 -25.79 -12.88
N ASP A 229 -6.20 -26.26 -13.23
CA ASP A 229 -6.36 -27.35 -14.19
C ASP A 229 -6.16 -26.93 -15.66
N TYR A 230 -6.05 -27.93 -16.53
CA TYR A 230 -5.79 -27.66 -17.95
C TYR A 230 -6.94 -26.91 -18.63
N LYS A 231 -8.18 -27.13 -18.15
CA LYS A 231 -9.35 -26.40 -18.64
C LYS A 231 -9.24 -24.91 -18.35
N MET A 232 -8.79 -24.53 -17.15
CA MET A 232 -8.55 -23.14 -16.78
C MET A 232 -7.45 -22.50 -17.63
N TYR A 233 -6.35 -23.24 -17.90
CA TYR A 233 -5.30 -22.80 -18.81
C TYR A 233 -5.84 -22.48 -20.21
N LEU A 234 -6.65 -23.37 -20.78
CA LEU A 234 -7.29 -23.15 -22.08
C LEU A 234 -8.25 -21.96 -22.07
N ASP A 235 -9.09 -21.84 -21.02
CA ASP A 235 -10.05 -20.75 -20.90
C ASP A 235 -9.38 -19.38 -20.75
N LYS A 236 -8.16 -19.34 -20.22
CA LYS A 236 -7.34 -18.12 -20.11
C LYS A 236 -6.37 -17.95 -21.27
N GLY A 237 -6.71 -18.54 -22.42
CA GLY A 237 -6.02 -18.32 -23.69
C GLY A 237 -4.71 -19.10 -23.82
N ALA A 238 -4.61 -20.26 -23.17
CA ALA A 238 -3.41 -21.10 -23.14
C ALA A 238 -2.17 -20.29 -22.69
N SER A 239 -2.30 -19.56 -21.59
CA SER A 239 -1.26 -18.70 -21.03
C SER A 239 -1.18 -18.84 -19.52
N THR A 240 -0.06 -19.35 -19.03
CA THR A 240 0.26 -19.44 -17.59
C THR A 240 0.26 -18.06 -16.93
N ASN A 241 0.70 -17.02 -17.65
CA ASN A 241 0.68 -15.64 -17.14
C ASN A 241 -0.77 -15.15 -16.95
N ASN A 242 -1.67 -15.43 -17.89
CA ASN A 242 -3.08 -15.05 -17.78
C ASN A 242 -3.79 -15.79 -16.64
N VAL A 243 -3.52 -17.09 -16.47
CA VAL A 243 -4.01 -17.87 -15.32
C VAL A 243 -3.49 -17.24 -14.02
N THR A 244 -2.19 -16.94 -13.95
CA THR A 244 -1.56 -16.36 -12.75
C THR A 244 -2.13 -14.98 -12.41
N ASN A 245 -2.32 -14.09 -13.40
CA ASN A 245 -2.96 -12.78 -13.22
C ASN A 245 -4.39 -12.94 -12.69
N TYR A 246 -5.17 -13.85 -13.27
CA TYR A 246 -6.52 -14.11 -12.80
C TYR A 246 -6.56 -14.63 -11.36
N VAL A 247 -5.71 -15.61 -11.01
CA VAL A 247 -5.65 -16.19 -9.66
C VAL A 247 -5.21 -15.17 -8.63
N THR A 248 -4.17 -14.37 -8.91
CA THR A 248 -3.71 -13.31 -8.00
C THR A 248 -4.73 -12.18 -7.87
N GLY A 249 -5.41 -11.83 -8.96
CA GLY A 249 -6.47 -10.82 -8.98
C GLY A 249 -7.69 -11.23 -8.16
N LEU A 250 -8.14 -12.48 -8.32
CA LEU A 250 -9.16 -13.12 -7.50
C LEU A 250 -8.75 -13.19 -6.03
N PHE A 251 -7.53 -13.67 -5.76
CA PHE A 251 -7.05 -13.87 -4.41
C PHE A 251 -6.92 -12.56 -3.64
N ASN A 252 -6.64 -11.43 -4.31
CA ASN A 252 -6.69 -10.12 -3.64
C ASN A 252 -8.08 -9.81 -3.04
N GLN A 253 -9.15 -10.23 -3.71
CA GLN A 253 -10.53 -10.07 -3.22
C GLN A 253 -10.78 -11.00 -2.03
N VAL A 254 -10.40 -12.27 -2.14
CA VAL A 254 -10.48 -13.28 -1.05
C VAL A 254 -9.69 -12.81 0.19
N ALA A 255 -8.44 -12.39 -0.01
CA ALA A 255 -7.56 -11.90 1.05
C ALA A 255 -8.09 -10.61 1.69
N THR A 256 -8.87 -9.81 0.96
CA THR A 256 -9.53 -8.63 1.53
C THR A 256 -10.66 -9.00 2.48
N LEU A 257 -11.43 -10.05 2.18
CA LEU A 257 -12.45 -10.57 3.11
C LEU A 257 -11.80 -11.13 4.39
N TYR A 258 -10.74 -11.95 4.25
CA TYR A 258 -9.99 -12.46 5.40
C TYR A 258 -9.30 -11.36 6.22
N ALA A 259 -8.75 -10.33 5.57
CA ALA A 259 -8.18 -9.20 6.28
C ALA A 259 -9.24 -8.43 7.08
N ASN A 260 -10.48 -8.39 6.59
CA ASN A 260 -11.59 -7.84 7.36
C ASN A 260 -12.05 -8.74 8.51
N GLU A 261 -11.61 -9.99 8.57
CA GLU A 261 -11.71 -10.89 9.74
C GLU A 261 -10.46 -10.90 10.62
N ASN A 262 -9.48 -10.04 10.31
CA ASN A 262 -8.20 -9.99 10.99
C ASN A 262 -7.35 -11.26 10.83
N VAL A 263 -7.46 -11.89 9.65
CA VAL A 263 -6.74 -13.10 9.27
C VAL A 263 -5.89 -12.79 8.04
N SER A 264 -4.57 -13.01 8.14
CA SER A 264 -3.66 -12.82 7.02
C SER A 264 -3.53 -14.10 6.20
N ILE A 265 -3.72 -14.00 4.88
CA ILE A 265 -3.47 -15.08 3.93
C ILE A 265 -2.61 -14.57 2.78
N ALA A 266 -1.76 -15.44 2.22
CA ALA A 266 -0.89 -15.12 1.09
C ALA A 266 -0.71 -16.31 0.16
N ILE A 267 -0.48 -16.06 -1.13
CA ILE A 267 -0.17 -17.12 -2.09
C ILE A 267 1.30 -17.48 -1.97
N SER A 268 1.60 -18.74 -1.71
CA SER A 268 2.99 -19.23 -1.68
C SER A 268 3.47 -19.78 -3.00
N GLN A 269 2.58 -20.31 -3.84
CA GLN A 269 2.96 -20.83 -5.16
C GLN A 269 1.72 -21.08 -6.03
N ILE A 270 1.84 -20.89 -7.35
CA ILE A 270 0.78 -21.20 -8.33
C ILE A 270 1.35 -22.16 -9.37
N TYR A 271 0.75 -23.35 -9.49
CA TYR A 271 1.05 -24.29 -10.58
C TYR A 271 -0.11 -24.37 -11.56
N VAL A 272 0.23 -24.45 -12.85
CA VAL A 272 -0.75 -24.49 -13.95
C VAL A 272 -0.49 -25.71 -14.82
N TRP A 273 -1.50 -26.55 -15.03
CA TRP A 273 -1.41 -27.64 -16.00
C TRP A 273 -1.48 -27.10 -17.43
N THR A 274 -0.43 -27.32 -18.23
CA THR A 274 -0.34 -26.90 -19.64
C THR A 274 -0.60 -28.02 -20.65
N SER A 275 -0.74 -29.26 -20.16
CA SER A 275 -1.34 -30.41 -20.86
C SER A 275 -2.41 -31.07 -19.98
N SER A 276 -3.12 -32.07 -20.50
CA SER A 276 -4.22 -32.75 -19.79
C SER A 276 -3.83 -33.15 -18.36
N ASP A 277 -4.55 -32.61 -17.37
CA ASP A 277 -4.29 -32.90 -15.97
C ASP A 277 -4.79 -34.30 -15.55
N PRO A 278 -4.23 -34.90 -14.47
CA PRO A 278 -4.64 -36.21 -13.97
C PRO A 278 -6.10 -36.27 -13.47
N TYR A 279 -6.75 -35.11 -13.32
CA TYR A 279 -8.07 -34.99 -12.74
C TYR A 279 -9.17 -34.83 -13.79
N ALA A 280 -8.82 -34.79 -15.07
CA ALA A 280 -9.71 -34.48 -16.18
C ALA A 280 -10.93 -35.41 -16.28
N SER A 281 -10.79 -36.69 -15.90
CA SER A 281 -11.87 -37.70 -15.96
C SER A 281 -12.88 -37.62 -14.81
N TYR A 282 -12.58 -36.88 -13.74
CA TYR A 282 -13.47 -36.75 -12.58
C TYR A 282 -14.51 -35.64 -12.81
N GLY A 283 -15.78 -35.96 -12.53
CA GLY A 283 -16.92 -35.08 -12.81
C GLY A 283 -17.52 -34.37 -11.59
N SER A 284 -16.92 -34.50 -10.40
CA SER A 284 -17.41 -33.86 -9.18
C SER A 284 -16.26 -33.32 -8.31
N ALA A 285 -16.52 -32.25 -7.57
CA ALA A 285 -15.53 -31.63 -6.70
C ALA A 285 -14.96 -32.62 -5.67
N SER A 286 -15.79 -33.48 -5.07
CA SER A 286 -15.36 -34.52 -4.12
C SER A 286 -14.40 -35.55 -4.75
N SER A 287 -14.71 -36.02 -5.97
CA SER A 287 -13.81 -36.95 -6.67
C SER A 287 -12.48 -36.30 -7.06
N VAL A 288 -12.49 -35.00 -7.40
CA VAL A 288 -11.28 -34.22 -7.68
C VAL A 288 -10.48 -33.98 -6.40
N LEU A 289 -11.11 -33.63 -5.28
CA LEU A 289 -10.43 -33.40 -3.99
C LEU A 289 -9.63 -34.62 -3.55
N ASN A 290 -10.25 -35.79 -3.60
CA ASN A 290 -9.60 -37.05 -3.24
C ASN A 290 -8.42 -37.39 -4.17
N ALA A 291 -8.58 -37.18 -5.48
CA ALA A 291 -7.52 -37.40 -6.45
C ALA A 291 -6.38 -36.38 -6.28
N PHE A 292 -6.70 -35.10 -6.13
CA PHE A 292 -5.76 -34.01 -5.93
C PHE A 292 -4.91 -34.23 -4.68
N ARG A 293 -5.53 -34.51 -3.53
CA ARG A 293 -4.84 -34.85 -2.27
C ARG A 293 -3.87 -36.01 -2.47
N THR A 294 -4.32 -37.07 -3.12
CA THR A 294 -3.52 -38.30 -3.32
C THR A 294 -2.34 -38.07 -4.27
N THR A 295 -2.56 -37.33 -5.37
CA THR A 295 -1.54 -37.05 -6.38
C THR A 295 -0.52 -36.02 -5.91
N ARG A 296 -0.96 -34.93 -5.28
CA ARG A 296 -0.07 -33.86 -4.79
C ARG A 296 0.68 -34.27 -3.52
N GLY A 297 0.03 -35.04 -2.64
CA GLY A 297 0.58 -35.44 -1.35
C GLY A 297 1.01 -34.24 -0.51
N THR A 298 1.95 -34.40 0.41
CA THR A 298 2.41 -33.27 1.24
C THR A 298 3.46 -32.37 0.56
N ASN A 299 3.76 -32.60 -0.71
CA ASN A 299 4.82 -31.90 -1.44
C ASN A 299 4.28 -30.66 -2.16
N PHE A 300 3.89 -29.65 -1.38
CA PHE A 300 3.52 -28.33 -1.89
C PHE A 300 4.09 -27.22 -0.99
N ASN A 301 4.41 -26.08 -1.59
CA ASN A 301 4.88 -24.90 -0.88
C ASN A 301 3.69 -24.15 -0.26
N GLY A 302 3.49 -24.26 1.05
CA GLY A 302 2.40 -23.61 1.78
C GLY A 302 1.87 -24.44 2.95
N ASN A 303 0.85 -23.88 3.60
CA ASN A 303 0.06 -24.51 4.67
C ASN A 303 -1.13 -25.27 4.09
N LEU A 304 -1.82 -24.68 3.11
CA LEU A 304 -2.98 -25.24 2.42
C LEU A 304 -2.68 -25.42 0.93
N ALA A 305 -3.28 -26.43 0.30
CA ALA A 305 -3.24 -26.67 -1.14
C ALA A 305 -4.67 -26.58 -1.72
N HIS A 306 -4.87 -25.70 -2.67
CA HIS A 306 -6.19 -25.40 -3.21
C HIS A 306 -6.22 -25.60 -4.72
N PHE A 307 -7.15 -26.42 -5.20
CA PHE A 307 -7.33 -26.66 -6.61
C PHE A 307 -8.40 -25.75 -7.19
N LEU A 308 -8.09 -25.07 -8.29
CA LEU A 308 -9.03 -24.23 -9.03
C LEU A 308 -9.33 -24.86 -10.38
N SER A 309 -10.62 -24.94 -10.69
CA SER A 309 -11.09 -25.47 -11.96
C SER A 309 -12.22 -24.64 -12.52
N THR A 310 -12.21 -24.43 -13.83
CA THR A 310 -13.31 -23.81 -14.57
C THR A 310 -14.25 -24.85 -15.18
N ARG A 311 -14.06 -26.14 -14.84
CA ARG A 311 -15.01 -27.20 -15.15
C ARG A 311 -16.23 -27.10 -14.23
N ASN A 312 -17.37 -27.53 -14.74
CA ASN A 312 -18.56 -27.68 -13.92
C ASN A 312 -18.44 -28.93 -13.04
N LEU A 313 -18.06 -28.75 -11.77
CA LEU A 313 -17.86 -29.84 -10.79
C LEU A 313 -18.88 -29.79 -9.62
N GLY A 314 -19.90 -28.94 -9.71
CA GLY A 314 -20.96 -28.80 -8.69
C GLY A 314 -20.76 -27.66 -7.69
N GLY A 315 -19.53 -27.21 -7.49
CA GLY A 315 -19.15 -26.06 -6.66
C GLY A 315 -17.85 -26.33 -5.87
N GLY A 316 -17.85 -26.10 -4.56
CA GLY A 316 -16.66 -26.23 -3.71
C GLY A 316 -16.68 -27.43 -2.76
N ILE A 317 -15.50 -27.92 -2.39
CA ILE A 317 -15.33 -28.85 -1.26
C ILE A 317 -13.95 -28.70 -0.62
N ALA A 318 -13.89 -28.79 0.71
CA ALA A 318 -12.66 -28.77 1.47
C ALA A 318 -12.71 -29.69 2.69
N TYR A 319 -11.54 -30.12 3.14
CA TYR A 319 -11.41 -30.77 4.45
C TYR A 319 -11.53 -29.74 5.57
N LEU A 320 -12.16 -30.15 6.66
CA LEU A 320 -12.44 -29.29 7.80
C LEU A 320 -11.30 -29.29 8.84
N ASP A 321 -10.85 -28.10 9.26
CA ASP A 321 -9.90 -27.89 10.36
C ASP A 321 -8.52 -28.57 10.16
N VAL A 322 -7.88 -28.29 9.03
CA VAL A 322 -6.71 -29.02 8.55
C VAL A 322 -5.47 -28.15 8.35
N ILE A 323 -5.49 -26.90 8.82
CA ILE A 323 -4.42 -25.91 8.58
C ILE A 323 -3.00 -26.40 8.91
N CYS A 324 -2.85 -27.22 9.95
CA CYS A 324 -1.57 -27.84 10.33
C CYS A 324 -1.47 -29.33 10.02
N PHE A 325 -2.49 -29.91 9.38
CA PHE A 325 -2.53 -31.32 9.03
C PHE A 325 -2.32 -31.52 7.53
N LYS A 326 -1.05 -31.38 7.12
CA LYS A 326 -0.65 -31.28 5.71
C LYS A 326 -1.13 -32.42 4.80
N ASN A 327 -1.39 -33.61 5.34
CA ASN A 327 -1.96 -34.75 4.59
C ASN A 327 -3.39 -34.49 4.09
N TYR A 328 -4.14 -33.63 4.77
CA TYR A 328 -5.53 -33.31 4.48
C TYR A 328 -5.76 -31.81 4.27
N ALA A 329 -4.69 -31.00 4.22
CA ALA A 329 -4.74 -29.56 4.03
C ALA A 329 -5.12 -29.15 2.59
N PHE A 330 -6.28 -29.60 2.12
CA PHE A 330 -6.72 -29.53 0.73
C PHE A 330 -8.13 -28.95 0.59
N GLY A 331 -8.33 -28.20 -0.50
CA GLY A 331 -9.61 -27.71 -0.96
C GLY A 331 -9.70 -27.70 -2.49
N VAL A 332 -10.91 -27.70 -3.00
CA VAL A 332 -11.24 -27.60 -4.43
C VAL A 332 -12.36 -26.58 -4.59
N SER A 333 -12.20 -25.66 -5.54
CA SER A 333 -13.29 -24.76 -5.94
C SER A 333 -13.51 -24.83 -7.45
N ALA A 334 -14.73 -25.20 -7.84
CA ALA A 334 -15.22 -25.00 -9.19
C ALA A 334 -15.69 -23.56 -9.35
N ILE A 335 -14.99 -22.82 -10.19
CA ILE A 335 -15.18 -21.39 -10.37
C ILE A 335 -15.73 -21.07 -11.75
N ASN A 336 -16.37 -19.91 -11.88
CA ASN A 336 -16.87 -19.42 -13.15
C ASN A 336 -16.01 -18.22 -13.57
N ASN A 337 -15.41 -18.31 -14.76
CA ASN A 337 -14.67 -17.20 -15.36
C ASN A 337 -15.62 -16.10 -15.84
N SER A 338 -16.71 -16.49 -16.51
CA SER A 338 -17.71 -15.57 -17.03
C SER A 338 -19.09 -16.23 -17.23
N TYR A 339 -20.11 -15.38 -17.39
CA TYR A 339 -21.46 -15.75 -17.81
C TYR A 339 -21.91 -14.81 -18.93
N GLN A 340 -22.19 -15.36 -20.12
CA GLN A 340 -22.48 -14.58 -21.33
C GLN A 340 -21.46 -13.45 -21.56
N ASN A 341 -20.16 -13.77 -21.48
CA ASN A 341 -19.03 -12.84 -21.66
C ASN A 341 -18.86 -11.76 -20.56
N ILE A 342 -19.62 -11.84 -19.47
CA ILE A 342 -19.47 -10.95 -18.31
C ILE A 342 -18.69 -11.69 -17.20
N PRO A 343 -17.65 -11.08 -16.60
CA PRO A 343 -16.90 -11.70 -15.51
C PRO A 343 -17.78 -11.98 -14.29
N THR A 344 -17.68 -13.16 -13.68
CA THR A 344 -18.54 -13.60 -12.54
C THR A 344 -17.77 -13.77 -11.23
N PHE A 345 -16.99 -12.77 -10.84
CA PHE A 345 -16.08 -12.89 -9.69
C PHE A 345 -16.79 -13.12 -8.36
N SER A 346 -18.03 -12.65 -8.16
CA SER A 346 -18.71 -12.78 -6.87
C SER A 346 -18.92 -14.23 -6.44
N TRP A 347 -19.30 -15.13 -7.35
CA TRP A 347 -19.35 -16.58 -7.05
C TRP A 347 -17.96 -17.12 -6.75
N THR A 348 -16.99 -16.83 -7.64
CA THR A 348 -15.60 -17.30 -7.53
C THR A 348 -14.95 -16.87 -6.21
N VAL A 349 -15.19 -15.64 -5.76
CA VAL A 349 -14.70 -15.13 -4.46
C VAL A 349 -15.43 -15.84 -3.33
N GLU A 350 -16.75 -15.99 -3.39
CA GLU A 350 -17.52 -16.66 -2.34
C GLU A 350 -17.05 -18.10 -2.13
N VAL A 351 -17.00 -18.92 -3.18
CA VAL A 351 -16.66 -20.34 -3.05
C VAL A 351 -15.21 -20.53 -2.58
N VAL A 352 -14.25 -19.77 -3.10
CA VAL A 352 -12.84 -19.91 -2.65
C VAL A 352 -12.70 -19.46 -1.19
N THR A 353 -13.39 -18.39 -0.80
CA THR A 353 -13.36 -17.90 0.59
C THR A 353 -14.07 -18.87 1.54
N HIS A 354 -15.15 -19.50 1.09
CA HIS A 354 -15.91 -20.52 1.83
C HIS A 354 -15.07 -21.77 2.10
N GLU A 355 -14.47 -22.34 1.05
CA GLU A 355 -13.68 -23.57 1.16
C GLU A 355 -12.41 -23.39 1.98
N LEU A 356 -11.72 -22.25 1.84
CA LEU A 356 -10.63 -21.91 2.74
C LEU A 356 -11.14 -21.76 4.19
N GLY A 357 -12.37 -21.27 4.40
CA GLY A 357 -13.02 -21.19 5.71
C GLY A 357 -13.13 -22.56 6.40
N HIS A 358 -13.49 -23.60 5.65
CA HIS A 358 -13.46 -24.99 6.14
C HIS A 358 -12.06 -25.46 6.48
N ASN A 359 -11.07 -25.22 5.62
CA ASN A 359 -9.69 -25.60 5.94
C ASN A 359 -9.17 -24.91 7.23
N LEU A 360 -9.67 -23.72 7.54
CA LEU A 360 -9.39 -22.97 8.77
C LEU A 360 -10.33 -23.30 9.93
N GLY A 361 -11.20 -24.30 9.77
CA GLY A 361 -11.96 -24.95 10.83
C GLY A 361 -13.39 -24.46 11.03
N SER A 362 -13.92 -23.61 10.15
CA SER A 362 -15.31 -23.16 10.24
C SER A 362 -16.28 -24.22 9.72
N TRP A 363 -17.39 -24.44 10.43
CA TRP A 363 -18.56 -25.16 9.88
C TRP A 363 -19.44 -24.23 9.04
N HIS A 364 -20.42 -24.81 8.34
CA HIS A 364 -21.52 -24.05 7.77
C HIS A 364 -22.35 -23.35 8.85
N THR A 365 -22.97 -22.23 8.54
CA THR A 365 -23.86 -21.53 9.48
C THR A 365 -25.06 -22.37 9.90
N HIS A 366 -25.57 -23.24 9.04
CA HIS A 366 -26.65 -24.18 9.36
C HIS A 366 -26.19 -25.44 10.12
N SER A 367 -24.94 -25.51 10.56
CA SER A 367 -24.45 -26.62 11.39
C SER A 367 -25.01 -26.59 12.81
N CYS A 368 -25.41 -27.77 13.30
CA CYS A 368 -25.83 -27.93 14.68
C CYS A 368 -24.67 -28.02 15.68
N ASN A 369 -23.42 -27.96 15.21
CA ASN A 369 -22.23 -27.97 16.07
C ASN A 369 -21.97 -26.59 16.72
N TRP A 370 -22.63 -25.52 16.27
CA TRP A 370 -22.48 -24.21 16.88
C TRP A 370 -23.14 -24.13 18.27
N PRO A 371 -22.57 -23.34 19.20
CA PRO A 371 -23.24 -23.02 20.46
C PRO A 371 -24.59 -22.34 20.21
N GLY A 372 -25.69 -23.03 20.54
CA GLY A 372 -27.06 -22.54 20.29
C GLY A 372 -27.74 -23.10 19.03
N GLY A 373 -27.04 -23.95 18.25
CA GLY A 373 -27.57 -24.56 17.02
C GLY A 373 -27.32 -23.70 15.77
N ALA A 374 -28.07 -23.98 14.70
CA ALA A 374 -27.92 -23.30 13.42
C ALA A 374 -28.08 -21.77 13.54
N LEU A 375 -27.19 -21.03 12.88
CA LEU A 375 -27.09 -19.57 12.93
C LEU A 375 -27.99 -18.87 11.91
N ASP A 376 -28.42 -19.57 10.85
CA ASP A 376 -29.43 -19.11 9.90
C ASP A 376 -30.35 -20.26 9.42
N ASN A 377 -31.30 -19.94 8.53
CA ASN A 377 -32.23 -20.89 7.91
C ASN A 377 -32.14 -20.94 6.38
N CYS A 378 -31.00 -20.56 5.80
CA CYS A 378 -30.84 -20.58 4.35
C CYS A 378 -30.76 -21.99 3.76
N TYR A 379 -30.51 -22.99 4.60
CA TYR A 379 -30.52 -24.39 4.23
C TYR A 379 -31.03 -25.28 5.38
N THR A 380 -31.23 -26.57 5.09
CA THR A 380 -31.65 -27.54 6.10
C THR A 380 -30.51 -27.74 7.11
N PRO A 381 -30.78 -27.70 8.44
CA PRO A 381 -29.72 -27.87 9.44
C PRO A 381 -28.94 -29.17 9.31
N GLU A 382 -27.62 -29.09 9.52
CA GLU A 382 -26.72 -30.24 9.56
C GLU A 382 -26.65 -30.79 10.99
N GLY A 383 -27.41 -31.87 11.21
CA GLY A 383 -27.54 -32.51 12.52
C GLY A 383 -28.93 -32.32 13.13
N ASN A 384 -29.03 -32.47 14.45
CA ASN A 384 -30.31 -32.46 15.17
C ASN A 384 -30.48 -31.19 16.00
N CYS A 385 -30.81 -30.08 15.34
CA CYS A 385 -31.16 -28.80 15.99
C CYS A 385 -32.27 -28.09 15.20
N SER A 386 -32.87 -27.06 15.81
CA SER A 386 -33.85 -26.22 15.11
C SER A 386 -33.14 -25.31 14.08
N PRO A 387 -33.79 -24.97 12.95
CA PRO A 387 -33.26 -23.96 12.03
C PRO A 387 -33.02 -22.62 12.72
N GLY A 388 -32.00 -21.90 12.26
CA GLY A 388 -31.69 -20.56 12.76
C GLY A 388 -32.69 -19.50 12.30
N PRO A 389 -32.46 -18.22 12.65
CA PRO A 389 -33.26 -17.10 12.16
C PRO A 389 -33.03 -16.83 10.66
N ALA A 390 -33.96 -16.15 10.01
CA ALA A 390 -33.72 -15.61 8.67
C ALA A 390 -32.69 -14.46 8.73
N PRO A 391 -31.71 -14.40 7.81
CA PRO A 391 -30.73 -13.34 7.79
C PRO A 391 -31.36 -12.00 7.41
N GLY A 392 -31.09 -10.95 8.19
CA GLY A 392 -31.69 -9.63 7.98
C GLY A 392 -31.12 -8.83 6.79
N ASN A 393 -29.84 -9.04 6.44
CA ASN A 393 -29.13 -8.29 5.39
C ASN A 393 -28.23 -9.20 4.53
N GLY A 394 -28.76 -10.36 4.14
CA GLY A 394 -28.03 -11.41 3.42
C GLY A 394 -27.22 -12.33 4.35
N GLY A 395 -26.83 -13.50 3.83
CA GLY A 395 -26.02 -14.48 4.55
C GLY A 395 -24.55 -14.07 4.69
N THR A 396 -23.85 -14.73 5.61
CA THR A 396 -22.38 -14.68 5.73
C THR A 396 -21.72 -15.65 4.75
N ILE A 397 -20.40 -15.59 4.60
CA ILE A 397 -19.61 -16.43 3.69
C ILE A 397 -19.86 -17.93 3.90
N MET A 398 -20.03 -18.40 5.14
CA MET A 398 -20.27 -19.82 5.45
C MET A 398 -21.72 -20.27 5.30
N SER A 399 -22.57 -19.43 4.71
CA SER A 399 -24.00 -19.68 4.55
C SER A 399 -24.35 -20.04 3.11
N TYR A 400 -25.43 -20.81 2.94
CA TYR A 400 -25.97 -21.15 1.61
C TYR A 400 -27.08 -20.19 1.17
N CYS A 401 -27.11 -18.98 1.74
CA CYS A 401 -28.10 -17.98 1.33
C CYS A 401 -28.00 -17.58 -0.15
N HIS A 402 -26.89 -17.89 -0.85
CA HIS A 402 -26.79 -17.77 -2.31
C HIS A 402 -27.82 -18.65 -3.05
N LEU A 403 -28.37 -19.69 -2.43
CA LEU A 403 -29.46 -20.53 -2.96
C LEU A 403 -30.86 -19.94 -2.75
N THR A 404 -30.95 -18.82 -2.03
CA THR A 404 -32.20 -18.19 -1.62
C THR A 404 -32.26 -16.76 -2.16
N SER A 405 -33.41 -16.10 -1.99
CA SER A 405 -33.53 -14.67 -2.31
C SER A 405 -32.74 -13.75 -1.38
N TYR A 406 -32.21 -14.25 -0.26
CA TYR A 406 -31.42 -13.43 0.67
C TYR A 406 -30.04 -13.09 0.11
N GLY A 407 -29.44 -13.97 -0.69
CA GLY A 407 -28.08 -13.82 -1.22
C GLY A 407 -26.99 -13.82 -0.14
N ILE A 408 -25.75 -13.61 -0.54
CA ILE A 408 -24.59 -13.46 0.36
C ILE A 408 -24.16 -12.01 0.36
N ASN A 409 -23.93 -11.46 1.55
CA ASN A 409 -23.41 -10.10 1.72
C ASN A 409 -21.99 -10.16 2.28
N PHE A 410 -21.02 -9.77 1.46
CA PHE A 410 -19.60 -9.80 1.82
C PHE A 410 -19.22 -8.87 2.98
N ASN A 411 -20.02 -7.84 3.31
CA ASN A 411 -19.77 -7.05 4.52
C ASN A 411 -20.02 -7.83 5.80
N ASN A 412 -20.86 -8.87 5.75
CA ASN A 412 -21.08 -9.73 6.90
C ASN A 412 -19.88 -10.66 7.16
N GLY A 413 -18.93 -10.76 6.21
CA GLY A 413 -17.76 -11.61 6.32
C GLY A 413 -18.15 -13.04 6.67
N PHE A 414 -17.47 -13.63 7.65
CA PHE A 414 -17.81 -14.94 8.21
C PHE A 414 -18.88 -14.84 9.30
N GLY A 415 -19.21 -13.62 9.75
CA GLY A 415 -20.01 -13.37 10.95
C GLY A 415 -19.21 -13.64 12.22
N GLN A 416 -19.77 -13.25 13.37
CA GLN A 416 -19.03 -13.29 14.63
C GLN A 416 -18.61 -14.72 15.02
N VAL A 417 -19.56 -15.66 15.08
CA VAL A 417 -19.29 -17.02 15.58
C VAL A 417 -18.34 -17.81 14.65
N PRO A 418 -18.58 -17.89 13.33
CA PRO A 418 -17.65 -18.57 12.43
C PRO A 418 -16.30 -17.85 12.33
N GLY A 419 -16.29 -16.51 12.29
CA GLY A 419 -15.06 -15.70 12.26
C GLY A 419 -14.21 -15.85 13.53
N ASP A 420 -14.82 -15.89 14.71
CA ASP A 420 -14.13 -16.13 15.99
C ASP A 420 -13.45 -17.50 16.01
N ARG A 421 -14.11 -18.53 15.46
CA ARG A 421 -13.52 -19.87 15.33
C ARG A 421 -12.31 -19.86 14.40
N ILE A 422 -12.42 -19.26 13.22
CA ILE A 422 -11.30 -19.14 12.27
C ILE A 422 -10.12 -18.40 12.92
N ARG A 423 -10.36 -17.24 13.55
CA ARG A 423 -9.31 -16.49 14.26
C ARG A 423 -8.61 -17.34 15.31
N THR A 424 -9.39 -18.07 16.12
CA THR A 424 -8.85 -18.94 17.18
C THR A 424 -7.99 -20.07 16.62
N LYS A 425 -8.43 -20.70 15.52
CA LYS A 425 -7.67 -21.77 14.85
C LYS A 425 -6.37 -21.26 14.24
N VAL A 426 -6.42 -20.14 13.51
CA VAL A 426 -5.21 -19.50 12.95
C VAL A 426 -4.24 -19.09 14.05
N GLN A 427 -4.73 -18.48 15.12
CA GLN A 427 -3.90 -18.03 16.23
C GLN A 427 -3.22 -19.19 16.98
N SER A 428 -3.92 -20.32 17.17
CA SER A 428 -3.38 -21.49 17.87
C SER A 428 -2.52 -22.41 16.97
N ALA A 429 -2.64 -22.31 15.65
CA ALA A 429 -1.93 -23.14 14.67
C ALA A 429 -0.40 -23.09 14.83
N SER A 430 0.21 -24.18 15.31
CA SER A 430 1.67 -24.26 15.58
C SER A 430 2.53 -24.28 14.32
N CYS A 431 1.95 -24.67 13.19
CA CYS A 431 2.61 -24.72 11.88
C CYS A 431 2.75 -23.36 11.19
N LEU A 432 2.05 -22.33 11.67
CA LEU A 432 2.14 -20.98 11.14
C LEU A 432 3.23 -20.20 11.88
N ALA A 433 4.18 -19.65 11.12
CA ALA A 433 5.19 -18.75 11.67
C ALA A 433 4.57 -17.38 12.01
N SER A 434 4.93 -16.85 13.18
CA SER A 434 4.63 -15.46 13.53
C SER A 434 5.48 -14.52 12.67
N SER A 435 4.87 -13.50 12.09
CA SER A 435 5.41 -12.61 11.06
C SER A 435 6.04 -11.33 11.60
N GLY A 436 5.91 -11.01 12.89
CA GLY A 436 6.50 -9.80 13.47
C GLY A 436 7.94 -10.01 13.94
N SER A 437 8.79 -9.03 13.64
CA SER A 437 10.15 -8.96 14.18
C SER A 437 10.13 -8.52 15.64
N THR A 438 10.93 -9.18 16.49
CA THR A 438 11.03 -8.86 17.91
C THR A 438 11.61 -7.45 18.10
N PRO A 439 11.04 -6.61 18.99
CA PRO A 439 11.66 -5.33 19.34
C PRO A 439 13.11 -5.51 19.81
N THR A 440 14.01 -4.69 19.26
CA THR A 440 15.44 -4.68 19.61
C THR A 440 15.85 -3.33 20.21
N GLY A 441 17.08 -3.21 20.71
CA GLY A 441 17.59 -1.93 21.23
C GLY A 441 16.94 -1.49 22.56
N LEU A 442 16.61 -2.44 23.44
CA LEU A 442 16.00 -2.13 24.73
C LEU A 442 16.93 -1.28 25.61
N THR A 443 16.40 -0.17 26.11
CA THR A 443 17.09 0.74 27.03
C THR A 443 16.16 1.18 28.16
N THR A 444 16.74 1.49 29.33
CA THR A 444 16.00 2.00 30.49
C THR A 444 16.61 3.33 30.93
N SER A 445 15.78 4.33 31.17
CA SER A 445 16.19 5.69 31.55
C SER A 445 15.21 6.30 32.56
N GLY A 446 15.49 7.51 33.07
CA GLY A 446 14.60 8.19 34.02
C GLY A 446 14.31 7.37 35.29
N ILE A 447 15.29 6.58 35.74
CA ILE A 447 15.14 5.69 36.88
C ILE A 447 15.12 6.52 38.16
N THR A 448 14.05 6.40 38.92
CA THR A 448 13.88 6.98 40.26
C THR A 448 13.79 5.87 41.30
N SER A 449 13.48 6.21 42.55
CA SER A 449 13.16 5.22 43.57
C SER A 449 11.81 4.53 43.36
N GLY A 450 10.96 5.03 42.46
CA GLY A 450 9.60 4.51 42.25
C GLY A 450 9.15 4.41 40.79
N SER A 451 10.01 4.73 39.82
CA SER A 451 9.66 4.71 38.41
C SER A 451 10.88 4.46 37.50
N ALA A 452 10.63 4.04 36.27
CA ALA A 452 11.62 3.98 35.20
C ALA A 452 10.94 4.09 33.84
N THR A 453 11.61 4.69 32.86
CA THR A 453 11.13 4.78 31.47
C THR A 453 11.88 3.77 30.60
N LEU A 454 11.12 2.91 29.95
CA LEU A 454 11.57 1.83 29.09
C LEU A 454 11.45 2.27 27.63
N SER A 455 12.41 1.90 26.78
CA SER A 455 12.41 2.29 25.36
C SER A 455 13.02 1.20 24.50
N TRP A 456 12.57 1.09 23.25
CA TRP A 456 13.01 0.08 22.28
C TRP A 456 12.98 0.64 20.84
N GLY A 457 13.51 -0.12 19.89
CA GLY A 457 13.45 0.21 18.46
C GLY A 457 12.08 -0.06 17.86
N ALA A 458 11.65 0.80 16.92
CA ALA A 458 10.39 0.63 16.20
C ALA A 458 10.41 -0.65 15.34
N VAL A 459 9.30 -1.39 15.37
CA VAL A 459 9.04 -2.55 14.52
C VAL A 459 8.09 -2.11 13.40
N ALA A 460 8.49 -2.31 12.14
CA ALA A 460 7.67 -1.94 10.99
C ALA A 460 6.38 -2.76 10.94
N GLY A 461 5.25 -2.12 10.58
CA GLY A 461 3.94 -2.78 10.50
C GLY A 461 3.28 -3.09 11.85
N THR A 462 3.80 -2.58 12.96
CA THR A 462 3.23 -2.77 14.31
C THR A 462 2.39 -1.58 14.74
N SER A 463 1.19 -1.86 15.26
CA SER A 463 0.26 -0.84 15.78
C SER A 463 0.48 -0.54 17.26
N THR A 464 0.78 -1.55 18.08
CA THR A 464 1.04 -1.42 19.51
C THR A 464 2.14 -2.36 20.02
N TYR A 465 2.62 -2.05 21.22
CA TYR A 465 3.62 -2.83 21.95
C TYR A 465 3.06 -3.18 23.32
N THR A 466 3.29 -4.42 23.77
CA THR A 466 2.94 -4.86 25.12
C THR A 466 4.20 -5.00 25.96
N VAL A 467 4.22 -4.35 27.13
CA VAL A 467 5.35 -4.39 28.07
C VAL A 467 4.98 -5.24 29.28
N GLN A 468 5.91 -6.09 29.70
CA GLN A 468 5.81 -6.82 30.97
C GLN A 468 7.10 -6.72 31.76
N PHE A 469 6.97 -6.85 33.07
CA PHE A 469 8.06 -6.71 34.01
C PHE A 469 7.90 -7.66 35.20
N LYS A 470 8.99 -7.90 35.90
CA LYS A 470 9.02 -8.63 37.17
C LYS A 470 10.23 -8.21 37.99
N THR A 471 10.19 -8.40 39.31
CA THR A 471 11.41 -8.33 40.11
C THR A 471 12.33 -9.48 39.73
N SER A 472 13.65 -9.27 39.78
CA SER A 472 14.60 -10.33 39.43
C SER A 472 14.55 -11.54 40.38
N ALA A 473 13.94 -11.38 41.56
CA ALA A 473 13.68 -12.47 42.49
C ALA A 473 12.43 -13.30 42.15
N ASN A 474 11.57 -12.83 41.24
CA ASN A 474 10.31 -13.49 40.89
C ASN A 474 10.45 -14.30 39.59
N SER A 475 9.77 -15.45 39.52
CA SER A 475 9.69 -16.26 38.31
C SER A 475 8.61 -15.76 37.35
N SER A 476 7.49 -15.23 37.86
CA SER A 476 6.32 -14.83 37.09
C SER A 476 6.39 -13.39 36.58
N TRP A 477 5.95 -13.18 35.33
CA TRP A 477 5.85 -11.87 34.69
C TRP A 477 4.52 -11.17 34.99
N THR A 478 4.55 -9.84 35.10
CA THR A 478 3.37 -8.99 35.25
C THR A 478 3.26 -8.07 34.03
N ILE A 479 2.09 -8.00 33.39
CA ILE A 479 1.85 -7.08 32.28
C ILE A 479 1.75 -5.65 32.83
N ALA A 480 2.57 -4.75 32.32
CA ALA A 480 2.56 -3.34 32.69
C ALA A 480 1.53 -2.53 31.90
N GLY A 481 1.32 -2.88 30.62
CA GLY A 481 0.35 -2.23 29.74
C GLY A 481 0.74 -2.31 28.27
N THR A 482 -0.06 -1.64 27.43
CA THR A 482 0.15 -1.50 25.99
C THR A 482 0.39 -0.05 25.59
N THR A 483 1.11 0.19 24.49
CA THR A 483 1.44 1.54 23.98
C THR A 483 1.61 1.51 22.46
N ASN A 484 1.23 2.58 21.76
CA ASN A 484 1.47 2.76 20.31
C ASN A 484 2.78 3.50 20.01
N THR A 485 3.56 3.82 21.04
CA THR A 485 4.88 4.47 20.91
C THR A 485 5.99 3.49 21.28
N THR A 486 7.24 3.82 20.98
CA THR A 486 8.40 2.97 21.28
C THR A 486 8.94 3.19 22.71
N SER A 487 8.08 3.60 23.64
CA SER A 487 8.43 3.85 25.04
C SER A 487 7.28 3.59 26.01
N PHE A 488 7.60 3.23 27.26
CA PHE A 488 6.63 3.01 28.33
C PHE A 488 7.22 3.35 29.71
N THR A 489 6.50 4.10 30.54
CA THR A 489 6.95 4.42 31.90
C THR A 489 6.32 3.49 32.92
N LEU A 490 7.16 2.73 33.64
CA LEU A 490 6.78 1.98 34.82
C LEU A 490 6.75 2.93 36.04
N SER A 491 5.69 2.85 36.83
CA SER A 491 5.50 3.58 38.09
C SER A 491 5.20 2.62 39.24
N ASN A 492 5.21 3.14 40.48
CA ASN A 492 4.95 2.37 41.71
C ASN A 492 5.92 1.20 41.94
N LEU A 493 7.17 1.37 41.51
CA LEU A 493 8.23 0.40 41.75
C LEU A 493 8.75 0.50 43.19
N ALA A 494 9.21 -0.61 43.75
CA ALA A 494 9.91 -0.61 45.04
C ALA A 494 11.30 -0.01 44.89
N ALA A 495 11.76 0.76 45.87
CA ALA A 495 13.10 1.34 45.89
C ALA A 495 14.19 0.26 46.05
N ASN A 496 15.41 0.53 45.58
CA ASN A 496 16.56 -0.39 45.64
C ASN A 496 16.24 -1.81 45.13
N THR A 497 15.36 -1.95 44.14
CA THR A 497 14.88 -3.24 43.65
C THR A 497 15.24 -3.41 42.18
N THR A 498 15.81 -4.57 41.84
CA THR A 498 16.15 -4.93 40.46
C THR A 498 14.94 -5.56 39.76
N TYR A 499 14.64 -5.05 38.58
CA TYR A 499 13.56 -5.50 37.73
C TYR A 499 14.11 -6.00 36.40
N ASN A 500 13.51 -7.08 35.90
CA ASN A 500 13.60 -7.50 34.51
C ASN A 500 12.34 -7.03 33.79
N TRP A 501 12.49 -6.53 32.57
CA TRP A 501 11.39 -6.16 31.70
C TRP A 501 11.63 -6.65 30.27
N GLN A 502 10.56 -6.89 29.55
CA GLN A 502 10.60 -7.26 28.13
C GLN A 502 9.39 -6.68 27.42
N VAL A 503 9.52 -6.50 26.11
CA VAL A 503 8.49 -5.91 25.27
C VAL A 503 8.29 -6.76 24.03
N LYS A 504 7.05 -6.88 23.58
CA LYS A 504 6.72 -7.43 22.26
C LYS A 504 6.02 -6.37 21.43
N ALA A 505 6.22 -6.42 20.12
CA ALA A 505 5.27 -5.85 19.18
C ALA A 505 4.01 -6.71 19.14
N ASP A 506 2.89 -6.17 18.65
CA ASP A 506 1.64 -6.92 18.50
C ASP A 506 1.84 -8.27 17.80
N CYS A 507 2.79 -8.33 16.88
CA CYS A 507 3.09 -9.52 16.08
C CYS A 507 4.41 -10.24 16.31
N SER A 508 5.11 -9.95 17.41
CA SER A 508 6.36 -10.62 17.76
C SER A 508 6.28 -11.45 19.04
N ASP A 509 7.26 -12.32 19.26
CA ASP A 509 7.57 -12.80 20.62
C ASP A 509 8.06 -11.63 21.51
N TYR A 510 8.14 -11.87 22.82
CA TYR A 510 8.81 -10.92 23.71
C TYR A 510 10.31 -10.89 23.41
N SER A 511 10.87 -9.68 23.42
CA SER A 511 12.31 -9.46 23.36
C SER A 511 13.05 -10.24 24.45
N SER A 512 14.35 -10.45 24.29
CA SER A 512 15.17 -10.85 25.44
C SER A 512 15.03 -9.83 26.59
N PRO A 513 14.93 -10.27 27.85
CA PRO A 513 14.77 -9.36 28.99
C PRO A 513 15.90 -8.35 29.13
N ALA A 514 15.54 -7.09 29.38
CA ALA A 514 16.44 -6.06 29.86
C ALA A 514 16.29 -5.88 31.38
N THR A 515 17.31 -5.32 32.03
CA THR A 515 17.38 -5.22 33.50
C THR A 515 17.68 -3.79 33.92
N PHE A 516 17.05 -3.32 35.00
CA PHE A 516 17.40 -2.07 35.68
C PHE A 516 17.16 -2.19 37.21
N THR A 517 17.77 -1.29 37.99
CA THR A 517 17.61 -1.23 39.45
C THR A 517 17.14 0.16 39.86
N THR A 518 16.05 0.24 40.63
CA THR A 518 15.51 1.52 41.15
C THR A 518 16.43 2.16 42.18
N GLY A 519 16.38 3.49 42.27
CA GLY A 519 17.18 4.26 43.23
C GLY A 519 16.72 4.09 44.69
N SER A 520 17.52 4.60 45.61
CA SER A 520 17.22 4.56 47.05
C SER A 520 16.08 5.52 47.41
N SER A 521 15.22 5.11 48.34
CA SER A 521 14.14 5.96 48.88
C SER A 521 14.73 7.05 49.80
N GLY A 522 15.19 8.15 49.23
CA GLY A 522 15.65 9.29 50.02
C GLY A 522 16.17 10.46 49.19
N GLY A 523 15.39 11.55 49.16
CA GLY A 523 15.88 12.91 48.93
C GLY A 523 15.90 13.39 47.47
N GLY A 524 14.89 14.18 47.10
CA GLY A 524 14.94 15.03 45.92
C GLY A 524 15.99 16.14 46.04
N GLY A 525 16.53 16.53 44.89
CA GLY A 525 17.37 17.72 44.71
C GLY A 525 18.87 17.46 44.80
N GLY A 526 19.51 17.10 43.70
CA GLY A 526 20.97 16.97 43.65
C GLY A 526 21.54 16.63 42.27
N SER A 527 21.79 17.66 41.47
CA SER A 527 22.63 17.69 40.27
C SER A 527 22.21 16.77 39.11
N SER A 528 21.42 17.31 38.19
CA SER A 528 21.27 16.76 36.84
C SER A 528 22.59 16.92 36.08
N THR A 529 23.58 16.07 36.36
CA THR A 529 24.69 15.84 35.45
C THR A 529 24.27 14.76 34.47
N CYS A 530 23.93 15.20 33.27
CA CYS A 530 23.69 14.32 32.14
C CYS A 530 25.01 13.72 31.66
N ASN A 531 24.97 12.48 31.16
CA ASN A 531 26.15 11.89 30.52
C ASN A 531 26.50 12.66 29.24
N ALA A 532 27.77 12.62 28.86
CA ALA A 532 28.19 13.09 27.55
C ALA A 532 27.48 12.24 26.46
N PRO A 533 26.96 12.84 25.37
CA PRO A 533 26.33 12.08 24.29
C PRO A 533 27.29 11.06 23.66
N THR A 534 26.74 9.94 23.18
CA THR A 534 27.47 8.83 22.55
C THR A 534 26.87 8.48 21.18
N GLY A 535 27.45 7.54 20.45
CA GLY A 535 26.91 7.10 19.14
C GLY A 535 27.03 8.17 18.03
N LEU A 536 28.14 8.90 18.02
CA LEU A 536 28.36 9.98 17.07
C LEU A 536 28.50 9.42 15.64
N THR A 537 27.64 9.87 14.74
CA THR A 537 27.74 9.57 13.30
C THR A 537 27.58 10.84 12.47
N ASN A 538 28.06 10.78 11.24
CA ASN A 538 28.07 11.92 10.33
C ASN A 538 27.51 11.43 8.98
N THR A 539 26.54 12.13 8.44
CA THR A 539 25.99 11.85 7.10
C THR A 539 25.89 13.13 6.29
N ASN A 540 25.49 13.02 5.02
CA ASN A 540 25.32 14.16 4.11
C ASN A 540 26.54 15.10 4.11
N ILE A 541 27.75 14.52 4.16
CA ILE A 541 29.01 15.26 4.10
C ILE A 541 29.17 15.78 2.67
N THR A 542 29.22 17.09 2.52
CA THR A 542 29.50 17.78 1.25
C THR A 542 30.90 18.41 1.29
N SER A 543 31.25 19.20 0.27
CA SER A 543 32.49 19.98 0.30
C SER A 543 32.45 21.17 1.28
N SER A 544 31.27 21.56 1.78
CA SER A 544 31.11 22.71 2.68
C SER A 544 30.12 22.53 3.83
N SER A 545 29.54 21.34 4.00
CA SER A 545 28.59 21.04 5.05
C SER A 545 28.66 19.57 5.48
N ALA A 546 28.05 19.26 6.62
CA ALA A 546 27.81 17.90 7.09
C ALA A 546 26.60 17.90 8.05
N VAL A 547 26.01 16.74 8.28
CA VAL A 547 24.99 16.56 9.32
C VAL A 547 25.54 15.61 10.37
N PHE A 548 25.48 16.04 11.62
CA PHE A 548 25.95 15.31 12.80
C PHE A 548 24.77 14.69 13.52
N PHE A 549 24.91 13.45 13.97
CA PHE A 549 23.91 12.73 14.76
C PHE A 549 24.56 12.16 16.02
N TRP A 550 23.79 12.09 17.11
CA TRP A 550 24.21 11.47 18.37
C TRP A 550 23.02 10.81 19.07
N GLY A 551 23.30 9.93 20.02
CA GLY A 551 22.28 9.33 20.87
C GLY A 551 21.65 10.36 21.82
N ALA A 552 20.33 10.32 21.95
CA ALA A 552 19.60 11.17 22.90
C ALA A 552 20.09 10.92 24.34
N VAL A 553 20.29 12.00 25.09
CA VAL A 553 20.60 11.97 26.52
C VAL A 553 19.32 12.29 27.29
N SER A 554 18.89 11.35 28.12
CA SER A 554 17.56 11.27 28.74
C SER A 554 17.15 12.44 29.66
N SER A 555 18.08 13.31 30.05
CA SER A 555 17.84 14.50 30.86
C SER A 555 18.22 15.81 30.15
N ALA A 556 18.60 15.73 28.87
CA ALA A 556 19.03 16.87 28.06
C ALA A 556 17.86 17.48 27.28
N SER A 557 17.46 18.69 27.66
CA SER A 557 16.51 19.52 26.89
C SER A 557 17.15 20.21 25.68
N SER A 558 18.49 20.28 25.65
CA SER A 558 19.25 20.84 24.54
C SER A 558 20.70 20.37 24.55
N TYR A 559 21.38 20.53 23.43
CA TYR A 559 22.76 20.15 23.20
C TYR A 559 23.57 21.32 22.63
N THR A 560 24.85 21.42 22.99
CA THR A 560 25.81 22.34 22.36
C THR A 560 26.75 21.53 21.46
N VAL A 561 26.85 21.90 20.18
CA VAL A 561 27.76 21.27 19.22
C VAL A 561 28.99 22.14 18.99
N GLN A 562 30.17 21.52 19.00
CA GLN A 562 31.44 22.16 18.67
C GLN A 562 32.14 21.43 17.54
N TYR A 563 32.91 22.18 16.76
CA TYR A 563 33.72 21.65 15.66
C TYR A 563 35.03 22.43 15.53
N LYS A 564 36.01 21.84 14.86
CA LYS A 564 37.27 22.46 14.48
C LYS A 564 37.91 21.74 13.31
N LYS A 565 38.78 22.41 12.55
CA LYS A 565 39.67 21.72 11.62
C LYS A 565 40.59 20.80 12.42
N SER A 566 40.83 19.58 11.94
CA SER A 566 41.57 18.56 12.70
C SER A 566 43.02 18.96 13.00
N ASN A 567 43.59 19.88 12.20
CA ASN A 567 44.93 20.44 12.42
C ASN A 567 44.95 21.68 13.34
N VAL A 568 43.82 22.06 13.94
CA VAL A 568 43.71 23.21 14.85
C VAL A 568 43.39 22.73 16.26
N SER A 569 43.92 23.41 17.29
CA SER A 569 43.70 23.04 18.70
C SER A 569 42.37 23.55 19.26
N SER A 570 41.99 24.78 18.89
CA SER A 570 40.81 25.49 19.41
C SER A 570 39.49 25.01 18.82
N TRP A 571 38.45 24.90 19.66
CA TRP A 571 37.10 24.52 19.28
C TRP A 571 36.24 25.74 18.96
N THR A 572 35.41 25.64 17.92
CA THR A 572 34.38 26.64 17.57
C THR A 572 33.01 26.08 17.92
N THR A 573 32.14 26.86 18.56
CA THR A 573 30.76 26.46 18.84
C THR A 573 29.92 26.66 17.58
N ALA A 574 29.33 25.58 17.07
CA ALA A 574 28.48 25.60 15.89
C ALA A 574 27.08 26.13 16.22
N GLY A 575 26.54 25.76 17.38
CA GLY A 575 25.24 26.23 17.90
C GLY A 575 24.61 25.27 18.92
N ASN A 576 23.38 25.59 19.31
CA ASN A 576 22.55 24.79 20.22
C ASN A 576 21.35 24.19 19.48
N THR A 577 20.91 23.00 19.89
CA THR A 577 19.71 22.34 19.33
C THR A 577 18.99 21.50 20.39
N SER A 578 17.67 21.36 20.30
CA SER A 578 16.88 20.39 21.07
C SER A 578 16.79 19.02 20.40
N SER A 579 17.16 18.93 19.12
CA SER A 579 17.21 17.69 18.34
C SER A 579 18.49 16.90 18.63
N THR A 580 18.51 15.61 18.26
CA THR A 580 19.70 14.75 18.26
C THR A 580 20.49 14.81 16.95
N ALA A 581 20.20 15.81 16.12
CA ALA A 581 20.92 16.10 14.89
C ALA A 581 21.30 17.58 14.79
N TYR A 582 22.41 17.87 14.09
CA TYR A 582 22.85 19.22 13.79
C TYR A 582 23.47 19.32 12.39
N SER A 583 22.89 20.18 11.56
CA SER A 583 23.45 20.50 10.23
C SER A 583 24.42 21.67 10.34
N ILE A 584 25.67 21.45 9.92
CA ILE A 584 26.70 22.48 9.89
C ILE A 584 27.03 22.87 8.44
N ALA A 585 27.23 24.16 8.18
CA ALA A 585 27.58 24.71 6.88
C ALA A 585 28.79 25.66 6.98
N GLY A 586 29.32 26.13 5.84
CA GLY A 586 30.46 27.06 5.79
C GLY A 586 31.83 26.40 6.03
N LEU A 587 31.94 25.09 5.80
CA LEU A 587 33.19 24.35 5.93
C LEU A 587 34.09 24.53 4.69
N SER A 588 35.41 24.49 4.88
CA SER A 588 36.38 24.37 3.79
C SER A 588 36.37 22.96 3.20
N ALA A 589 36.52 22.84 1.88
CA ALA A 589 36.57 21.58 1.15
C ALA A 589 37.88 20.81 1.33
N SER A 590 37.88 19.51 1.02
CA SER A 590 39.03 18.59 1.22
C SER A 590 39.65 18.71 2.62
N THR A 591 38.87 19.07 3.63
CA THR A 591 39.39 19.43 4.96
C THR A 591 38.81 18.48 5.99
N THR A 592 39.69 17.86 6.77
CA THR A 592 39.28 17.04 7.90
C THR A 592 38.87 17.92 9.08
N TYR A 593 37.70 17.65 9.63
CA TYR A 593 37.16 18.29 10.82
C TYR A 593 36.95 17.28 11.93
N ASN A 594 37.14 17.76 13.15
CA ASN A 594 36.72 17.10 14.37
C ASN A 594 35.49 17.81 14.91
N TRP A 595 34.51 17.05 15.41
CA TRP A 595 33.34 17.58 16.09
C TRP A 595 33.06 16.80 17.38
N ARG A 596 32.38 17.46 18.30
CA ARG A 596 31.92 16.90 19.58
C ARG A 596 30.65 17.62 20.03
N VAL A 597 29.87 16.98 20.88
CA VAL A 597 28.60 17.51 21.37
C VAL A 597 28.49 17.27 22.87
N LYS A 598 27.87 18.19 23.60
CA LYS A 598 27.48 17.97 25.00
C LYS A 598 25.98 18.17 25.15
N ALA A 599 25.37 17.39 26.04
CA ALA A 599 24.09 17.77 26.62
C ALA A 599 24.27 19.04 27.47
N ASN A 600 23.34 19.98 27.43
CA ASN A 600 23.47 21.26 28.16
C ASN A 600 23.25 21.14 29.67
N CYS A 601 22.80 19.97 30.12
CA CYS A 601 22.84 19.53 31.51
C CYS A 601 24.08 18.68 31.83
N SER A 602 25.07 18.59 30.93
CA SER A 602 26.37 17.94 31.17
C SER A 602 27.50 18.98 31.19
N THR A 603 28.52 18.74 32.02
CA THR A 603 29.78 19.48 31.98
C THR A 603 30.79 18.89 30.98
N SER A 604 30.54 17.67 30.49
CA SER A 604 31.46 16.92 29.63
C SER A 604 30.95 16.86 28.19
N TYR A 605 31.85 17.08 27.23
CA TYR A 605 31.59 16.79 25.82
C TYR A 605 31.76 15.30 25.54
N SER A 606 31.10 14.83 24.49
CA SER A 606 31.29 13.51 23.90
C SER A 606 32.75 13.24 23.54
N GLY A 607 33.02 11.98 23.18
CA GLY A 607 34.19 11.66 22.36
C GLY A 607 34.22 12.50 21.08
N VAL A 608 35.40 12.62 20.47
CA VAL A 608 35.59 13.39 19.24
C VAL A 608 35.31 12.51 18.03
N ALA A 609 34.36 12.91 17.20
CA ALA A 609 34.11 12.30 15.89
C ALA A 609 34.83 13.09 14.79
N THR A 610 35.20 12.39 13.73
CA THR A 610 36.00 12.95 12.63
C THR A 610 35.31 12.69 11.30
N PHE A 611 35.39 13.67 10.39
CA PHE A 611 35.03 13.51 8.99
C PHE A 611 35.92 14.38 8.12
N THR A 612 35.98 14.05 6.83
CA THR A 612 36.66 14.87 5.83
C THR A 612 35.61 15.38 4.85
N THR A 613 35.52 16.71 4.70
CA THR A 613 34.67 17.31 3.66
C THR A 613 35.17 16.87 2.29
N LEU A 614 34.24 16.67 1.37
CA LEU A 614 34.56 16.27 0.00
C LEU A 614 35.39 17.37 -0.68
N SER A 615 36.14 17.02 -1.73
CA SER A 615 36.92 18.01 -2.46
C SER A 615 36.02 19.02 -3.20
N ASN A 616 36.51 20.26 -3.35
CA ASN A 616 35.86 21.22 -4.23
C ASN A 616 36.16 20.80 -5.67
N GLY A 617 35.30 19.93 -6.19
CA GLY A 617 35.44 19.31 -7.51
C GLY A 617 34.13 18.68 -7.98
N SER A 618 33.14 19.54 -8.25
CA SER A 618 31.96 19.33 -9.09
C SER A 618 31.05 18.10 -8.85
N GLY A 619 30.02 18.29 -8.01
CA GLY A 619 28.66 17.73 -8.17
C GLY A 619 28.46 16.25 -7.84
N ALA A 620 28.22 15.90 -6.57
CA ALA A 620 27.68 14.58 -6.18
C ALA A 620 27.12 14.59 -4.74
N GLY A 621 25.93 15.12 -4.55
CA GLY A 621 24.99 14.82 -3.46
C GLY A 621 23.70 14.14 -3.95
N CYS A 622 23.52 13.90 -5.25
CA CYS A 622 22.38 13.18 -5.81
C CYS A 622 22.78 12.33 -7.04
N ASN A 623 21.98 11.31 -7.37
CA ASN A 623 22.25 10.42 -8.51
C ASN A 623 22.19 11.19 -9.85
N PRO A 624 23.02 10.84 -10.86
CA PRO A 624 22.90 11.42 -12.20
C PRO A 624 21.49 11.20 -12.78
N PRO A 625 20.94 12.15 -13.56
CA PRO A 625 19.65 11.98 -14.21
C PRO A 625 19.61 10.73 -15.11
N VAL A 626 18.48 10.03 -15.08
CA VAL A 626 18.21 8.80 -15.84
C VAL A 626 17.00 8.99 -16.77
N ASN A 627 16.72 7.99 -17.61
CA ASN A 627 15.60 7.99 -18.57
C ASN A 627 15.65 9.15 -19.59
N LEU A 628 16.84 9.44 -20.14
CA LEU A 628 17.02 10.47 -21.16
C LEU A 628 16.31 10.08 -22.47
N THR A 629 15.45 10.96 -22.98
CA THR A 629 14.70 10.80 -24.22
C THR A 629 14.88 11.98 -25.17
N ASN A 630 14.76 11.71 -26.47
CA ASN A 630 14.66 12.73 -27.52
C ASN A 630 13.25 12.62 -28.12
N VAL A 631 12.53 13.72 -28.17
CA VAL A 631 11.19 13.81 -28.77
C VAL A 631 11.13 14.96 -29.76
N SER A 632 10.20 14.89 -30.72
CA SER A 632 9.97 15.92 -31.74
C SER A 632 11.25 16.35 -32.47
N VAL A 633 12.11 15.39 -32.82
CA VAL A 633 13.39 15.65 -33.49
C VAL A 633 13.15 16.06 -34.94
N THR A 634 13.61 17.25 -35.31
CA THR A 634 13.60 17.78 -36.67
C THR A 634 15.02 17.95 -37.21
N ALA A 635 15.17 18.40 -38.46
CA ALA A 635 16.47 18.66 -39.05
C ALA A 635 17.27 19.75 -38.31
N LYS A 636 16.63 20.65 -37.56
CA LYS A 636 17.27 21.80 -36.87
C LYS A 636 16.93 21.93 -35.37
N THR A 637 16.00 21.14 -34.84
CA THR A 637 15.53 21.23 -33.45
C THR A 637 15.27 19.85 -32.83
N ALA A 638 15.28 19.76 -31.50
CA ALA A 638 14.85 18.59 -30.75
C ALA A 638 14.33 18.99 -29.37
N VAL A 639 13.50 18.16 -28.74
CA VAL A 639 13.12 18.32 -27.33
C VAL A 639 13.79 17.20 -26.52
N LEU A 640 14.47 17.60 -25.44
CA LEU A 640 15.24 16.73 -24.56
C LEU A 640 14.54 16.63 -23.20
N SER A 641 14.41 15.42 -22.65
CA SER A 641 13.82 15.21 -21.31
C SER A 641 14.52 14.12 -20.51
N TRP A 642 14.41 14.19 -19.18
CA TRP A 642 14.96 13.24 -18.21
C TRP A 642 14.08 13.14 -16.95
N SER A 643 14.29 12.10 -16.13
CA SER A 643 13.58 11.96 -14.85
C SER A 643 14.07 12.97 -13.79
N PRO A 644 13.17 13.53 -12.95
CA PRO A 644 13.55 14.43 -11.87
C PRO A 644 14.46 13.74 -10.86
N VAL A 645 15.43 14.48 -10.32
CA VAL A 645 16.38 13.99 -9.32
C VAL A 645 16.04 14.59 -7.96
N SER A 646 15.86 13.74 -6.95
CA SER A 646 15.57 14.18 -5.57
C SER A 646 16.68 15.08 -5.04
N GLY A 647 16.30 16.26 -4.51
CA GLY A 647 17.24 17.28 -4.02
C GLY A 647 17.84 18.19 -5.11
N ALA A 648 17.49 18.00 -6.38
CA ALA A 648 17.96 18.86 -7.47
C ALA A 648 17.06 20.10 -7.63
N SER A 649 17.68 21.29 -7.71
CA SER A 649 16.99 22.56 -7.98
C SER A 649 17.26 23.11 -9.38
N SER A 650 18.24 22.55 -10.10
CA SER A 650 18.51 22.86 -11.51
C SER A 650 19.32 21.77 -12.18
N TYR A 651 19.40 21.80 -13.52
CA TYR A 651 20.05 20.81 -14.35
C TYR A 651 20.94 21.48 -15.39
N THR A 652 22.20 21.07 -15.50
CA THR A 652 23.14 21.57 -16.51
C THR A 652 23.27 20.57 -17.65
N LEU A 653 23.11 21.03 -18.89
CA LEU A 653 23.19 20.19 -20.09
C LEU A 653 24.49 20.43 -20.86
N GLN A 654 25.00 19.36 -21.46
CA GLN A 654 26.12 19.40 -22.38
C GLN A 654 25.80 18.63 -23.65
N ILE A 655 26.34 19.07 -24.78
CA ILE A 655 26.24 18.40 -26.08
C ILE A 655 27.59 18.37 -26.79
N ARG A 656 27.83 17.37 -27.62
CA ARG A 656 28.95 17.29 -28.54
C ARG A 656 28.51 16.65 -29.85
N TYR A 657 29.22 16.93 -30.94
CA TYR A 657 29.12 16.12 -32.15
C TYR A 657 29.55 14.68 -31.85
N ALA A 658 28.89 13.69 -32.47
CA ALA A 658 29.27 12.29 -32.30
C ALA A 658 30.73 12.02 -32.70
N SER A 659 31.24 12.76 -33.68
CA SER A 659 32.63 12.73 -34.17
C SER A 659 33.66 13.46 -33.28
N SER A 660 33.22 14.22 -32.27
CA SER A 660 34.11 14.99 -31.39
C SER A 660 34.03 14.49 -29.97
N ASN A 661 35.14 14.48 -29.22
CA ASN A 661 35.16 14.12 -27.81
C ASN A 661 34.96 15.32 -26.86
N LYS A 662 34.79 16.54 -27.40
CA LYS A 662 34.67 17.77 -26.62
C LYS A 662 33.21 18.16 -26.43
N TYR A 663 32.75 18.19 -25.17
CA TYR A 663 31.43 18.69 -24.80
C TYR A 663 31.39 20.22 -24.72
N TYR A 664 30.31 20.78 -25.27
CA TYR A 664 29.88 22.15 -25.12
C TYR A 664 28.78 22.21 -24.05
N THR A 665 28.85 23.18 -23.15
CA THR A 665 27.80 23.37 -22.12
C THR A 665 26.71 24.24 -22.71
N LEU A 666 25.50 23.69 -22.76
CA LEU A 666 24.31 24.33 -23.33
C LEU A 666 23.67 25.34 -22.36
N GLY A 667 23.82 25.11 -21.05
CA GLY A 667 23.27 25.97 -20.02
C GLY A 667 22.73 25.18 -18.82
N THR A 668 22.17 25.90 -17.85
CA THR A 668 21.54 25.34 -16.65
C THR A 668 20.07 25.76 -16.61
N VAL A 669 19.16 24.82 -16.36
CA VAL A 669 17.70 25.00 -16.40
C VAL A 669 17.04 24.45 -15.13
N PRO A 670 15.95 25.05 -14.64
CA PRO A 670 15.24 24.58 -13.44
C PRO A 670 14.20 23.47 -13.74
N VAL A 671 14.04 23.08 -15.00
CA VAL A 671 13.02 22.14 -15.49
C VAL A 671 13.63 20.81 -15.92
N THR A 672 12.83 19.76 -16.12
CA THR A 672 13.26 18.41 -16.55
C THR A 672 13.02 18.11 -18.03
N GLN A 673 12.54 19.10 -18.78
CA GLN A 673 12.36 19.05 -20.22
C GLN A 673 12.76 20.40 -20.82
N VAL A 674 13.47 20.38 -21.94
CA VAL A 674 13.93 21.60 -22.64
C VAL A 674 13.89 21.42 -24.15
N GLY A 675 13.61 22.49 -24.86
CA GLY A 675 13.82 22.57 -26.29
C GLY A 675 15.28 22.90 -26.63
N LEU A 676 15.75 22.36 -27.75
CA LEU A 676 17.07 22.60 -28.31
C LEU A 676 16.91 23.05 -29.76
N SER A 677 17.42 24.24 -30.10
CA SER A 677 17.47 24.78 -31.46
C SER A 677 18.91 24.82 -31.98
N GLY A 678 19.10 25.15 -33.27
CA GLY A 678 20.43 25.32 -33.87
C GLY A 678 21.16 24.02 -34.22
N LEU A 679 20.45 22.89 -34.32
CA LEU A 679 21.04 21.62 -34.78
C LEU A 679 21.29 21.66 -36.30
N GLN A 680 22.27 20.89 -36.75
CA GLN A 680 22.56 20.71 -38.17
C GLN A 680 21.77 19.53 -38.73
N PRO A 681 21.19 19.61 -39.95
CA PRO A 681 20.55 18.48 -40.60
C PRO A 681 21.50 17.29 -40.78
N ASN A 682 20.95 16.07 -40.80
CA ASN A 682 21.69 14.83 -41.02
C ASN A 682 22.95 14.67 -40.13
N THR A 683 22.86 15.07 -38.86
CA THR A 683 24.01 15.15 -37.96
C THR A 683 23.71 14.43 -36.63
N SER A 684 24.69 13.65 -36.16
CA SER A 684 24.61 12.93 -34.88
C SER A 684 25.36 13.66 -33.78
N TYR A 685 24.74 13.72 -32.59
CA TYR A 685 25.24 14.35 -31.38
C TYR A 685 25.13 13.41 -30.19
N TYR A 686 26.02 13.57 -29.20
CA TYR A 686 25.81 13.04 -27.85
C TYR A 686 25.51 14.18 -26.90
N TRP A 687 24.45 14.07 -26.13
CA TRP A 687 24.14 15.00 -25.05
C TRP A 687 24.08 14.29 -23.70
N ARG A 688 24.30 15.03 -22.62
CA ARG A 688 24.23 14.54 -21.25
C ARG A 688 23.77 15.65 -20.32
N VAL A 689 23.17 15.30 -19.20
CA VAL A 689 22.64 16.25 -18.23
C VAL A 689 23.10 15.87 -16.83
N LYS A 690 23.37 16.85 -15.98
CA LYS A 690 23.55 16.65 -14.54
C LYS A 690 22.54 17.47 -13.77
N ALA A 691 22.10 17.01 -12.62
CA ALA A 691 21.54 17.88 -11.61
C ALA A 691 22.63 18.79 -11.03
N ASN A 692 22.26 19.91 -10.43
CA ASN A 692 23.17 20.80 -9.69
C ASN A 692 23.94 20.05 -8.60
N CYS A 693 23.35 18.98 -8.07
CA CYS A 693 23.93 18.09 -7.08
C CYS A 693 24.49 16.78 -7.66
N SER A 694 24.51 16.50 -8.96
CA SER A 694 24.97 15.18 -9.48
C SER A 694 26.14 15.27 -10.45
N ALA A 695 26.73 14.11 -10.76
CA ALA A 695 27.56 13.95 -11.95
C ALA A 695 26.67 13.96 -13.21
N TYR A 696 27.29 14.14 -14.38
CA TYR A 696 26.56 14.00 -15.65
C TYR A 696 26.10 12.56 -15.87
N SER A 697 24.90 12.44 -16.42
CA SER A 697 24.34 11.18 -16.90
C SER A 697 25.26 10.51 -17.91
N SER A 698 25.02 9.22 -18.15
CA SER A 698 25.52 8.55 -19.35
C SER A 698 25.04 9.32 -20.60
N PRO A 699 25.91 9.55 -21.60
CA PRO A 699 25.53 10.31 -22.79
C PRO A 699 24.46 9.61 -23.63
N LYS A 700 23.48 10.38 -24.11
CA LYS A 700 22.40 9.96 -25.01
C LYS A 700 22.69 10.40 -26.45
N LEU A 701 22.54 9.48 -27.41
CA LEU A 701 22.65 9.76 -28.84
C LEU A 701 21.40 10.50 -29.34
N LEU A 702 21.59 11.55 -30.15
CA LEU A 702 20.57 12.31 -30.87
C LEU A 702 21.00 12.40 -32.34
N THR A 703 20.14 12.03 -33.28
CA THR A 703 20.42 12.10 -34.73
C THR A 703 19.32 12.90 -35.41
N THR A 704 19.69 13.96 -36.12
CA THR A 704 18.73 14.75 -36.91
C THR A 704 18.49 14.15 -38.29
N PRO A 705 17.26 14.18 -38.83
CA PRO A 705 16.98 13.77 -40.20
C PRO A 705 17.58 14.73 -41.23
N ALA A 706 17.72 14.28 -42.48
CA ALA A 706 18.09 15.14 -43.60
C ALA A 706 16.98 16.16 -43.91
N SER A 707 17.34 17.38 -44.31
CA SER A 707 16.38 18.40 -44.77
C SER A 707 16.24 18.35 -46.29
N LEU A 708 15.00 18.30 -46.80
CA LEU A 708 14.69 18.37 -48.23
C LEU A 708 14.51 19.82 -48.74
N GLN A 709 14.52 20.80 -47.84
CA GLN A 709 14.47 22.23 -48.14
C GLN A 709 15.68 22.90 -47.48
N ASP A 710 16.39 23.73 -48.26
CA ASP A 710 17.51 24.61 -47.89
C ASP A 710 18.95 24.06 -48.04
N PRO A 711 19.55 24.16 -49.25
CA PRO A 711 20.98 24.06 -49.47
C PRO A 711 21.60 25.46 -49.52
N GLY A 712 21.84 26.10 -48.37
CA GLY A 712 22.42 27.44 -48.33
C GLY A 712 22.91 27.82 -46.93
N ALA A 713 24.13 28.32 -46.87
CA ALA A 713 24.91 28.65 -45.66
C ALA A 713 24.25 29.78 -44.82
N GLU A 714 24.63 30.11 -43.58
CA GLU A 714 25.95 30.38 -43.00
C GLU A 714 25.89 30.37 -41.46
N SER A 715 27.04 30.11 -40.84
CA SER A 715 27.38 30.33 -39.42
C SER A 715 26.91 29.29 -38.37
N LEU A 716 27.87 28.86 -37.55
CA LEU A 716 27.66 28.04 -36.36
C LEU A 716 26.82 28.84 -35.33
N VAL A 717 25.50 28.64 -35.32
CA VAL A 717 24.72 29.00 -34.13
C VAL A 717 24.89 27.84 -33.16
N GLN A 718 25.57 28.08 -32.04
CA GLN A 718 25.68 27.07 -31.00
C GLN A 718 24.26 26.67 -30.56
N PRO A 719 23.98 25.35 -30.42
CA PRO A 719 22.65 24.94 -30.02
C PRO A 719 22.27 25.62 -28.70
N THR A 720 21.08 26.17 -28.65
CA THR A 720 20.61 27.01 -27.54
C THR A 720 19.42 26.35 -26.87
N LEU A 721 19.39 26.40 -25.53
CA LEU A 721 18.27 25.90 -24.75
C LEU A 721 17.17 26.94 -24.70
N TYR A 722 15.93 26.47 -24.83
CA TYR A 722 14.75 27.25 -24.49
C TYR A 722 13.79 26.41 -23.65
N TYR A 723 13.09 27.08 -22.74
CA TYR A 723 12.04 26.51 -21.90
C TYR A 723 11.05 27.59 -21.44
N ALA A 724 9.88 27.16 -20.98
CA ALA A 724 8.83 27.99 -20.44
C ALA A 724 8.49 27.60 -19.00
N GLN A 725 8.14 28.58 -18.17
CA GLN A 725 7.61 28.38 -16.82
C GLN A 725 6.34 29.19 -16.62
N ILE A 726 5.41 28.65 -15.82
CA ILE A 726 4.17 29.32 -15.48
C ILE A 726 3.91 29.37 -13.98
N TYR A 727 3.51 30.53 -13.45
CA TYR A 727 3.20 30.73 -12.02
C TYR A 727 2.25 31.92 -11.77
N PRO A 728 1.43 31.93 -10.69
CA PRO A 728 1.24 30.84 -9.74
C PRO A 728 0.44 29.69 -10.35
N ASN A 729 0.64 28.47 -9.84
CA ASN A 729 -0.12 27.30 -10.22
C ASN A 729 -0.43 26.50 -8.94
N PRO A 730 -1.69 26.45 -8.46
CA PRO A 730 -2.91 26.92 -9.11
C PRO A 730 -3.00 28.45 -9.32
N ALA A 731 -3.63 28.88 -10.42
CA ALA A 731 -3.85 30.27 -10.80
C ALA A 731 -5.30 30.70 -10.50
N ALA A 732 -5.49 31.86 -9.87
CA ALA A 732 -6.81 32.42 -9.61
C ALA A 732 -7.30 33.29 -10.78
N GLU A 733 -6.57 34.35 -11.10
CA GLU A 733 -6.95 35.35 -12.10
C GLU A 733 -5.89 35.51 -13.19
N TYR A 734 -4.61 35.38 -12.84
CA TYR A 734 -3.49 35.60 -13.75
C TYR A 734 -2.47 34.47 -13.67
N LEU A 735 -1.83 34.21 -14.81
CA LEU A 735 -0.71 33.29 -14.96
C LEU A 735 0.45 34.05 -15.59
N ASN A 736 1.59 34.12 -14.90
CA ASN A 736 2.82 34.65 -15.46
C ASN A 736 3.50 33.55 -16.27
N LEU A 737 3.80 33.81 -17.54
CA LEU A 737 4.62 32.98 -18.41
C LEU A 737 6.02 33.60 -18.52
N ASN A 738 7.05 32.82 -18.24
CA ASN A 738 8.45 33.17 -18.54
C ASN A 738 9.00 32.18 -19.57
N TYR A 739 9.28 32.66 -20.77
CA TYR A 739 9.84 31.93 -21.90
C TYR A 739 11.24 32.42 -22.23
N THR A 740 12.20 31.51 -22.29
CA THR A 740 13.63 31.85 -22.42
C THR A 740 14.20 31.72 -23.84
N GLY A 741 13.38 31.30 -24.81
CA GLY A 741 13.79 31.15 -26.21
C GLY A 741 13.58 32.41 -27.05
N ASP A 742 14.07 32.34 -28.29
CA ASP A 742 13.74 33.35 -29.31
C ASP A 742 12.26 33.26 -29.67
N ILE A 743 11.61 34.42 -29.74
CA ILE A 743 10.20 34.52 -30.13
C ILE A 743 10.16 34.76 -31.63
N LEU A 744 9.81 33.71 -32.37
CA LEU A 744 9.68 33.78 -33.83
C LEU A 744 8.43 34.57 -34.25
N ALA A 745 8.49 35.15 -35.44
CA ALA A 745 7.36 35.91 -36.00
C ALA A 745 6.11 35.00 -36.10
N GLY A 746 5.01 35.42 -35.48
CA GLY A 746 3.77 34.62 -35.42
C GLY A 746 3.75 33.54 -34.34
N ALA A 747 4.60 33.64 -33.31
CA ALA A 747 4.51 32.78 -32.13
C ALA A 747 3.21 33.00 -31.36
N GLU A 748 2.60 31.91 -30.90
CA GLU A 748 1.30 31.90 -30.24
C GLU A 748 1.31 31.08 -28.95
N ILE A 749 0.48 31.49 -27.99
CA ILE A 749 0.13 30.77 -26.78
C ILE A 749 -1.29 30.24 -26.98
N LEU A 750 -1.46 28.92 -26.87
CA LEU A 750 -2.74 28.24 -26.89
C LEU A 750 -3.01 27.64 -25.52
N ILE A 751 -4.07 28.09 -24.84
CA ILE A 751 -4.58 27.43 -23.64
C ILE A 751 -5.75 26.56 -24.05
N THR A 752 -5.64 25.26 -23.85
CA THR A 752 -6.72 24.30 -24.05
C THR A 752 -7.13 23.68 -22.72
N ASP A 753 -8.34 23.18 -22.62
CA ASP A 753 -8.66 22.23 -21.56
C ASP A 753 -7.96 20.88 -21.81
N ILE A 754 -8.10 19.94 -20.87
CA ILE A 754 -7.53 18.59 -20.99
C ILE A 754 -8.13 17.77 -22.15
N ALA A 755 -9.30 18.14 -22.67
CA ALA A 755 -9.91 17.54 -23.85
C ALA A 755 -9.38 18.16 -25.16
N GLY A 756 -8.42 19.09 -25.08
CA GLY A 756 -7.83 19.77 -26.23
C GLY A 756 -8.70 20.87 -26.83
N ARG A 757 -9.82 21.24 -26.19
CA ARG A 757 -10.67 22.35 -26.65
C ARG A 757 -9.98 23.66 -26.33
N LEU A 758 -9.84 24.51 -27.35
CA LEU A 758 -9.20 25.82 -27.20
C LEU A 758 -10.03 26.74 -26.31
N ALA A 759 -9.45 27.12 -25.17
CA ALA A 759 -10.05 28.03 -24.21
C ALA A 759 -9.56 29.47 -24.40
N LEU A 760 -8.26 29.65 -24.70
CA LEU A 760 -7.69 30.97 -24.95
C LEU A 760 -6.55 30.89 -25.96
N ARG A 761 -6.45 31.89 -26.84
CA ARG A 761 -5.38 32.05 -27.82
C ARG A 761 -4.83 33.47 -27.77
N ARG A 762 -3.51 33.59 -27.73
CA ARG A 762 -2.77 34.86 -27.69
C ARG A 762 -1.50 34.76 -28.52
N ASN A 763 -0.98 35.89 -28.96
CA ASN A 763 0.36 35.95 -29.54
C ASN A 763 1.38 36.00 -28.40
N LEU A 764 2.48 35.27 -28.54
CA LEU A 764 3.64 35.42 -27.67
C LEU A 764 4.49 36.56 -28.25
N THR A 765 4.54 37.70 -27.57
CA THR A 765 5.24 38.91 -28.04
C THR A 765 6.45 39.25 -27.18
N GLN A 766 6.44 38.85 -25.91
CA GLN A 766 7.52 39.09 -24.95
C GLN A 766 7.92 37.79 -24.25
N GLN A 767 9.16 37.76 -23.76
CA GLN A 767 9.69 36.60 -23.03
C GLN A 767 9.01 36.45 -21.66
N GLU A 768 8.58 37.55 -21.05
CA GLU A 768 7.74 37.53 -19.85
C GLU A 768 6.37 38.11 -20.18
N GLU A 769 5.30 37.33 -19.98
CA GLU A 769 3.93 37.78 -20.21
C GLU A 769 3.01 37.41 -19.05
N ILE A 770 2.04 38.29 -18.77
CA ILE A 770 0.96 38.03 -17.84
C ILE A 770 -0.28 37.65 -18.63
N ILE A 771 -0.80 36.45 -18.39
CA ILE A 771 -1.97 35.91 -19.08
C ILE A 771 -3.15 35.97 -18.12
N ASP A 772 -4.18 36.71 -18.50
CA ASP A 772 -5.46 36.73 -17.80
C ASP A 772 -6.22 35.42 -18.06
N VAL A 773 -6.45 34.68 -16.99
CA VAL A 773 -7.18 33.40 -16.96
C VAL A 773 -8.45 33.50 -16.10
N SER A 774 -8.83 34.69 -15.64
CA SER A 774 -9.98 34.91 -14.75
C SER A 774 -11.30 34.42 -15.35
N THR A 775 -11.43 34.47 -16.68
CA THR A 775 -12.64 34.02 -17.40
C THR A 775 -12.69 32.51 -17.62
N LEU A 776 -11.62 31.78 -17.31
CA LEU A 776 -11.62 30.33 -17.40
C LEU A 776 -12.40 29.73 -16.23
N GLN A 777 -13.18 28.69 -16.49
CA GLN A 777 -13.83 27.94 -15.42
C GLN A 777 -12.79 27.20 -14.57
N PRO A 778 -13.04 26.98 -13.27
CA PRO A 778 -12.18 26.14 -12.44
C PRO A 778 -11.93 24.78 -13.10
N GLY A 779 -10.66 24.35 -13.17
CA GLY A 779 -10.29 23.14 -13.90
C GLY A 779 -8.82 23.09 -14.30
N VAL A 780 -8.45 22.01 -14.99
CA VAL A 780 -7.07 21.80 -15.48
C VAL A 780 -6.96 22.25 -16.94
N PHE A 781 -5.93 23.04 -17.22
CA PHE A 781 -5.64 23.57 -18.55
C PHE A 781 -4.21 23.25 -18.98
N LEU A 782 -3.99 23.19 -20.29
CA LEU A 782 -2.70 23.04 -20.94
C LEU A 782 -2.40 24.32 -21.71
N LEU A 783 -1.27 24.95 -21.43
CA LEU A 783 -0.71 26.07 -22.17
C LEU A 783 0.36 25.54 -23.12
N THR A 784 0.12 25.62 -24.43
CA THR A 784 1.06 25.24 -25.48
C THR A 784 1.61 26.47 -26.18
N ILE A 785 2.93 26.58 -26.31
CA ILE A 785 3.59 27.58 -27.15
C ILE A 785 3.73 27.00 -28.57
N VAL A 786 3.25 27.72 -29.57
CA VAL A 786 3.33 27.33 -30.99
C VAL A 786 4.22 28.34 -31.71
N GLN A 787 5.20 27.86 -32.46
CA GLN A 787 6.05 28.69 -33.32
C GLN A 787 6.12 28.08 -34.72
N GLU A 788 6.02 28.91 -35.77
CA GLU A 788 6.00 28.48 -37.18
C GLU A 788 4.95 27.36 -37.48
N GLY A 789 3.81 27.39 -36.80
CA GLY A 789 2.74 26.39 -36.97
C GLY A 789 3.04 25.02 -36.36
N LYS A 790 4.16 24.86 -35.64
CA LYS A 790 4.51 23.62 -34.93
C LYS A 790 4.27 23.78 -33.43
N LYS A 791 3.61 22.78 -32.83
CA LYS A 791 3.43 22.71 -31.38
C LYS A 791 4.80 22.56 -30.71
N GLY A 792 5.12 23.52 -29.86
CA GLY A 792 6.30 23.53 -29.00
C GLY A 792 5.97 22.98 -27.61
N GLU A 793 6.56 23.59 -26.60
CA GLU A 793 6.42 23.20 -25.20
C GLU A 793 4.98 23.34 -24.70
N THR A 794 4.53 22.39 -23.88
CA THR A 794 3.18 22.39 -23.29
C THR A 794 3.29 22.29 -21.77
N LEU A 795 2.67 23.23 -21.06
CA LEU A 795 2.71 23.38 -19.61
C LEU A 795 1.31 23.24 -19.03
N ARG A 796 1.17 22.45 -17.96
CA ARG A 796 -0.12 22.25 -17.27
C ARG A 796 -0.29 23.23 -16.12
N PHE A 797 -1.45 23.87 -16.01
CA PHE A 797 -1.85 24.60 -14.80
C PHE A 797 -3.29 24.33 -14.37
N VAL A 798 -3.58 24.61 -13.10
CA VAL A 798 -4.91 24.51 -12.50
C VAL A 798 -5.48 25.92 -12.35
N LYS A 799 -6.68 26.15 -12.88
CA LYS A 799 -7.49 27.33 -12.59
C LYS A 799 -8.35 27.04 -11.36
N MET A 800 -8.28 27.90 -10.34
CA MET A 800 -9.13 27.82 -9.13
C MET A 800 -10.55 28.33 -9.37
#